data_AF-A0A378KRN2-F1
#
_entry.id   AF-A0A378KRN2-F1
#
_cell.length_a   1.000
_cell.length_b   1.000
_cell.length_c   1.000
_cell.angle_alpha   90.00
_cell.angle_beta   90.00
_cell.angle_gamma   90.00
#
_symmetry.space_group_name_H-M   'P 1'
#
loop_
_entity.id
_entity.type
_entity.pdbx_description
1 polymer ?
#
loop_
_entity_poly.entity_id
_entity_poly.type
_entity_poly.pdbx_seq_one_letter_code
_entity_poly.pdbx_strand_id
1 'polypeptide(L)'
;MSESIKLAVTGESAGIVEVVIDTVSSEITATFIYTPNPATPTPKEMLFGYHDASGAEHMLSMTKENNGQWILSRSMASNESSDFFMHPDVKPRELAQKPNIINKIALSNGTLVTSVYENPELAVEHKGHIERRVLNADGNLSELVDEHYQLATEEQLVEVYFPAGYKSLEPKKYPMQVMLDGDMHLGQDAFGNSMDTKIILDNLIAEGTMEPIIAVFVTPAQPTMEQGKWVSMPRLKEYSCDLQTDAILARIPDALRQAGIPVTSDPQKIGLCGQSMGGLQALYTAKMHPDIYGQVIAQSPAVWWGPSASRLNGEAVEEPVRYEEDRTWRAPLASKEEQNYLLHMLETGYDELSKREVPKGEVNVKLQAGILETGDRGLGDEPLVQATMLLAKKSGIGCKLHNGGHAAEPWSTGLAEFLPQIHPGPSFLKDDPLEATEVDELNGVTRESTQQLMTSAKIPGVTIASYGNEAISTMSIGTTQSGKDTTSSPVDAETVFGAASLSKPIFAYLVLKLMASNKADEAIPGFGKFTKFNSGFNLKTPLYQVYRDGNGATVPDDENPFLKKFVPEYREWAKKLNAEMVLSHRTGLHIVAREPYSFQFDPGTHYAYSGPGIDCLQGAIKTVTDSDLETLAWANVFGPHALNMPHTTYGPEPVAANSLKTTASDYARFITSWINDDKLNDAFKLVKPVYSMKEDYFPQSKDKLVDEVRVIASDSEHVSWGLGIGLVTNDQGEVIGAYHTGDMNEWRAGFGAQIDPETRRCISTTVYCANSHNGHILAEHVLPKTLAPALNYFFPTYGFARTVDELDGTDFHGMNPKILMPELQEKAYQTRSVVQHFKEQLQKARSDETHDTTSELSASSVKEARL
;
A
#
# COMPACT_ATOMS: atom_id res chain seq x y z
N MET A 1 13.61 -6.81 23.21
CA MET A 1 15.03 -6.67 23.63
C MET A 1 15.28 -5.18 23.80
N SER A 2 16.12 -4.75 24.75
CA SER A 2 16.46 -3.32 24.89
C SER A 2 17.56 -2.95 23.90
N GLU A 3 17.26 -2.06 22.97
CA GLU A 3 18.25 -1.50 22.05
C GLU A 3 18.78 -0.18 22.62
N SER A 4 20.07 0.10 22.46
CA SER A 4 20.69 1.32 22.96
C SER A 4 21.69 1.88 21.96
N ILE A 5 21.72 3.20 21.82
CA ILE A 5 22.71 3.91 21.01
C ILE A 5 23.51 4.88 21.85
N LYS A 6 24.75 5.15 21.45
CA LYS A 6 25.64 6.13 22.09
C LYS A 6 26.18 7.11 21.06
N LEU A 7 26.07 8.38 21.39
CA LEU A 7 26.43 9.51 20.54
C LEU A 7 27.47 10.35 21.28
N ALA A 8 28.62 10.59 20.64
CA ALA A 8 29.65 11.44 21.20
C ALA A 8 29.32 12.92 20.93
N VAL A 9 29.29 13.73 21.99
CA VAL A 9 29.10 15.17 21.90
C VAL A 9 30.46 15.85 22.01
N THR A 10 30.74 16.82 21.13
CA THR A 10 31.98 17.59 21.11
C THR A 10 31.74 19.05 21.53
N GLY A 11 32.81 19.83 21.73
CA GLY A 11 32.72 21.25 22.13
C GLY A 11 32.64 21.48 23.66
N GLU A 12 32.11 22.63 24.06
CA GLU A 12 32.07 23.07 25.48
C GLU A 12 31.21 22.15 26.37
N SER A 13 30.31 21.39 25.75
CA SER A 13 29.42 20.41 26.40
C SER A 13 29.82 18.96 26.09
N ALA A 14 31.12 18.70 25.84
CA ALA A 14 31.57 17.37 25.45
C ALA A 14 31.13 16.28 26.45
N GLY A 15 30.69 15.13 25.93
CA GLY A 15 30.09 14.05 26.70
C GLY A 15 29.56 12.93 25.80
N ILE A 16 28.77 12.02 26.36
CA ILE A 16 28.12 10.92 25.65
C ILE A 16 26.62 11.02 25.90
N VAL A 17 25.81 11.04 24.83
CA VAL A 17 24.36 10.84 24.91
C VAL A 17 24.07 9.37 24.61
N GLU A 18 23.33 8.69 25.47
CA GLU A 18 22.82 7.34 25.27
C GLU A 18 21.30 7.37 25.18
N VAL A 19 20.72 6.71 24.17
CA VAL A 19 19.26 6.55 24.05
C VAL A 19 18.94 5.07 24.14
N VAL A 20 18.11 4.69 25.11
CA VAL A 20 17.70 3.30 25.35
C VAL A 20 16.22 3.15 25.02
N ILE A 21 15.89 2.20 24.15
CA ILE A 21 14.51 1.88 23.77
C ILE A 21 14.06 0.61 24.50
N ASP A 22 12.95 0.73 25.22
CA ASP A 22 12.25 -0.39 25.85
C ASP A 22 10.94 -0.71 25.11
N THR A 23 10.82 -1.95 24.65
CA THR A 23 9.71 -2.50 23.85
C THR A 23 8.84 -3.50 24.63
N VAL A 24 9.02 -3.62 25.96
CA VAL A 24 8.39 -4.68 26.78
C VAL A 24 6.88 -4.47 26.98
N SER A 25 6.31 -3.31 26.60
CA SER A 25 4.89 -2.99 26.77
C SER A 25 4.20 -2.61 25.45
N SER A 26 2.87 -2.48 25.44
CA SER A 26 2.11 -1.93 24.29
C SER A 26 2.49 -0.49 23.92
N GLU A 27 3.34 0.16 24.73
CA GLU A 27 3.95 1.46 24.52
C GLU A 27 5.47 1.33 24.48
N ILE A 28 6.10 2.00 23.51
CA ILE A 28 7.56 2.07 23.40
C ILE A 28 8.04 3.26 24.24
N THR A 29 9.01 3.02 25.11
CA THR A 29 9.60 4.06 25.95
C THR A 29 11.04 4.32 25.53
N ALA A 30 11.38 5.59 25.29
CA ALA A 30 12.75 6.04 25.04
C ALA A 30 13.32 6.75 26.26
N THR A 31 14.47 6.29 26.74
CA THR A 31 15.22 6.88 27.84
C THR A 31 16.48 7.55 27.29
N PHE A 32 16.59 8.86 27.46
CA PHE A 32 17.71 9.70 27.05
C PHE A 32 18.63 9.95 28.24
N ILE A 33 19.91 9.63 28.10
CA ILE A 33 20.93 9.68 29.15
C ILE A 33 22.10 10.51 28.64
N TYR A 34 22.40 11.65 29.26
CA TYR A 34 23.62 12.41 28.97
C TYR A 34 24.67 12.20 30.07
N THR A 35 25.87 11.80 29.66
CA THR A 35 27.04 11.58 30.49
C THR A 35 28.10 12.64 30.18
N PRO A 36 28.34 13.63 31.06
CA PRO A 36 29.35 14.66 30.84
C PRO A 36 30.76 14.08 30.75
N ASN A 37 31.63 14.67 29.91
CA ASN A 37 33.06 14.36 29.95
C ASN A 37 33.66 14.86 31.27
N PRO A 38 34.44 14.04 32.02
CA PRO A 38 35.08 14.49 33.26
C PRO A 38 35.97 15.74 33.13
N ALA A 39 36.43 16.04 31.91
CA ALA A 39 37.27 17.20 31.61
C ALA A 39 36.46 18.49 31.31
N THR A 40 35.13 18.42 31.16
CA THR A 40 34.27 19.59 30.91
C THR A 40 33.46 19.96 32.15
N PRO A 41 33.11 21.25 32.35
CA PRO A 41 32.21 21.66 33.43
C PRO A 41 30.86 20.95 33.32
N THR A 42 30.43 20.30 34.39
CA THR A 42 29.12 19.65 34.41
C THR A 42 28.01 20.70 34.46
N PRO A 43 26.98 20.61 33.58
CA PRO A 43 25.83 21.49 33.64
C PRO A 43 25.15 21.46 35.03
N LYS A 44 24.61 22.61 35.44
CA LYS A 44 23.78 22.80 36.64
C LYS A 44 22.31 22.47 36.36
N GLU A 45 21.84 22.79 35.16
CA GLU A 45 20.52 22.47 34.66
C GLU A 45 20.63 21.85 33.25
N MET A 46 19.66 21.02 32.87
CA MET A 46 19.61 20.43 31.53
C MET A 46 18.17 20.41 31.04
N LEU A 47 17.93 21.08 29.91
CA LEU A 47 16.64 21.09 29.23
C LEU A 47 16.74 20.19 28.01
N PHE A 48 15.78 19.29 27.85
CA PHE A 48 15.61 18.42 26.70
C PHE A 48 14.45 18.96 25.88
N GLY A 49 14.70 19.27 24.62
CA GLY A 49 13.68 19.55 23.64
C GLY A 49 13.56 18.44 22.62
N TYR A 50 12.39 18.32 22.01
CA TYR A 50 12.14 17.44 20.88
C TYR A 50 11.00 17.99 20.03
N HIS A 51 11.01 17.73 18.73
CA HIS A 51 9.79 17.87 17.94
C HIS A 51 9.07 16.51 17.91
N ASP A 52 7.77 16.54 18.20
CA ASP A 52 6.95 15.34 18.01
C ASP A 52 6.72 15.06 16.52
N ALA A 53 6.03 13.96 16.21
CA ALA A 53 5.74 13.57 14.83
C ALA A 53 5.02 14.67 14.02
N SER A 54 4.32 15.62 14.66
CA SER A 54 3.64 16.75 14.00
C SER A 54 4.57 17.93 13.69
N GLY A 55 5.81 17.89 14.18
CA GLY A 55 6.75 19.01 14.14
C GLY A 55 6.52 20.04 15.25
N ALA A 56 5.68 19.73 16.25
CA ALA A 56 5.49 20.62 17.38
C ALA A 56 6.65 20.48 18.38
N GLU A 57 7.23 21.61 18.77
CA GLU A 57 8.33 21.64 19.73
C GLU A 57 7.82 21.42 21.17
N HIS A 58 8.47 20.51 21.89
CA HIS A 58 8.22 20.22 23.29
C HIS A 58 9.49 20.38 24.10
N MET A 59 9.36 20.88 25.34
CA MET A 59 10.48 21.15 26.24
C MET A 59 10.27 20.53 27.61
N LEU A 60 11.23 19.73 28.05
CA LEU A 60 11.20 18.93 29.28
C LEU A 60 12.51 19.10 30.05
N SER A 61 12.45 19.24 31.37
CA SER A 61 13.66 19.23 32.20
C SER A 61 14.16 17.81 32.43
N MET A 62 15.48 17.59 32.28
CA MET A 62 16.11 16.31 32.61
C MET A 62 16.42 16.24 34.12
N THR A 63 16.51 15.02 34.65
CA THR A 63 16.84 14.77 36.06
C THR A 63 18.32 14.40 36.19
N LYS A 64 19.04 15.01 37.13
CA LYS A 64 20.44 14.67 37.42
C LYS A 64 20.54 13.54 38.43
N GLU A 65 21.22 12.46 38.07
CA GLU A 65 21.51 11.31 38.92
C GLU A 65 22.76 11.51 39.78
N ASN A 66 22.88 10.71 40.85
CA ASN A 66 24.01 10.79 41.80
C ASN A 66 25.38 10.50 41.16
N ASN A 67 25.40 9.78 40.04
CA ASN A 67 26.61 9.48 39.27
C ASN A 67 26.99 10.59 38.28
N GLY A 68 26.25 11.71 38.27
CA GLY A 68 26.51 12.87 37.40
C GLY A 68 25.84 12.81 36.03
N GLN A 69 25.11 11.74 35.71
CA GLN A 69 24.35 11.61 34.47
C GLN A 69 23.05 12.42 34.52
N TRP A 70 22.54 12.83 33.36
CA TRP A 70 21.24 13.47 33.19
C TRP A 70 20.31 12.52 32.45
N ILE A 71 19.11 12.27 32.98
CA ILE A 71 18.17 11.28 32.44
C ILE A 71 16.78 11.88 32.22
N LEU A 72 16.14 11.50 31.11
CA LEU A 72 14.73 11.73 30.82
C LEU A 72 14.14 10.49 30.13
N SER A 73 12.87 10.15 30.40
CA SER A 73 12.15 9.12 29.63
C SER A 73 10.84 9.64 29.10
N ARG A 74 10.47 9.23 27.88
CA ARG A 74 9.17 9.54 27.27
C ARG A 74 8.64 8.35 26.47
N SER A 75 7.32 8.27 26.32
CA SER A 75 6.68 7.35 25.38
C SER A 75 6.85 7.85 23.94
N MET A 76 7.03 6.92 23.01
CA MET A 76 7.13 7.15 21.56
C MET A 76 6.23 6.17 20.80
N ALA A 77 5.72 6.58 19.64
CA ALA A 77 5.01 5.66 18.75
C ALA A 77 5.98 4.74 17.98
N SER A 78 5.53 3.56 17.54
CA SER A 78 6.40 2.56 16.90
C SER A 78 7.10 3.02 15.63
N ASN A 79 6.56 4.01 14.95
CA ASN A 79 7.12 4.56 13.72
C ASN A 79 7.49 6.05 13.87
N GLU A 80 7.53 6.57 15.11
CA GLU A 80 7.81 7.98 15.36
C GLU A 80 9.23 8.35 14.94
N SER A 81 9.36 9.42 14.16
CA SER A 81 10.63 10.08 13.88
C SER A 81 10.64 11.43 14.58
N SER A 82 11.59 11.63 15.50
CA SER A 82 11.72 12.85 16.31
C SER A 82 13.16 13.28 16.41
N ASP A 83 13.42 14.57 16.19
CA ASP A 83 14.67 15.16 16.64
C ASP A 83 14.64 15.35 18.16
N PHE A 84 15.82 15.45 18.76
CA PHE A 84 15.93 15.90 20.13
C PHE A 84 17.16 16.79 20.31
N PHE A 85 17.05 17.71 21.24
CA PHE A 85 18.12 18.64 21.52
C PHE A 85 18.25 18.85 23.01
N MET A 86 19.47 19.11 23.46
CA MET A 86 19.76 19.34 24.87
C MET A 86 20.41 20.70 25.05
N HIS A 87 19.85 21.50 25.96
CA HIS A 87 20.39 22.79 26.38
C HIS A 87 20.96 22.69 27.80
N PRO A 88 22.30 22.68 27.94
CA PRO A 88 22.93 22.80 29.24
C PRO A 88 22.79 24.23 29.78
N ASP A 89 22.47 24.36 31.05
CA ASP A 89 22.37 25.64 31.80
C ASP A 89 21.34 26.65 31.26
N VAL A 90 20.28 26.18 30.58
CA VAL A 90 19.19 27.02 30.06
C VAL A 90 17.84 26.66 30.68
N LYS A 91 17.04 27.68 31.04
CA LYS A 91 15.66 27.55 31.53
C LYS A 91 14.64 27.69 30.39
N PRO A 92 13.44 27.07 30.48
CA PRO A 92 12.41 27.08 29.42
C PRO A 92 11.95 28.46 28.89
N ARG A 93 12.32 29.57 29.53
CA ARG A 93 11.92 30.95 29.17
C ARG A 93 13.08 31.85 28.71
N GLU A 94 14.29 31.30 28.55
CA GLU A 94 15.52 32.04 28.21
C GLU A 94 16.17 31.49 26.91
N LEU A 95 15.36 31.08 25.93
CA LEU A 95 15.81 30.59 24.63
C LEU A 95 16.33 31.75 23.75
N ALA A 96 17.57 32.16 23.97
CA ALA A 96 18.31 33.10 23.11
C ALA A 96 19.61 32.50 22.54
N GLN A 97 19.95 31.26 22.90
CA GLN A 97 21.16 30.56 22.46
C GLN A 97 20.80 29.37 21.56
N LYS A 98 21.58 29.14 20.50
CA LYS A 98 21.49 27.94 19.66
C LYS A 98 21.73 26.68 20.52
N PRO A 99 21.01 25.57 20.31
CA PRO A 99 21.24 24.32 21.04
C PRO A 99 22.69 23.83 20.87
N ASN A 100 23.30 23.39 21.98
CA ASN A 100 24.69 22.89 22.01
C ASN A 100 24.80 21.39 21.72
N ILE A 101 23.68 20.67 21.74
CA ILE A 101 23.60 19.24 21.41
C ILE A 101 22.32 19.06 20.58
N ILE A 102 22.47 18.78 19.29
CA ILE A 102 21.37 18.41 18.40
C ILE A 102 21.66 16.98 17.95
N ASN A 103 20.74 16.07 18.21
CA ASN A 103 20.82 14.70 17.73
C ASN A 103 19.42 14.23 17.36
N LYS A 104 19.31 13.22 16.52
CA LYS A 104 18.02 12.79 16.00
C LYS A 104 17.81 11.32 16.37
N ILE A 105 16.55 10.88 16.48
CA ILE A 105 16.21 9.45 16.55
C ILE A 105 14.97 9.19 15.69
N ALA A 106 15.00 8.12 14.92
CA ALA A 106 13.77 7.60 14.31
C ALA A 106 13.50 6.19 14.81
N LEU A 107 12.23 5.83 14.85
CA LEU A 107 11.78 4.47 15.08
C LEU A 107 11.14 3.97 13.79
N SER A 108 11.43 2.72 13.40
CA SER A 108 10.70 1.99 12.37
C SER A 108 10.27 0.65 12.96
N ASN A 109 8.95 0.44 13.03
CA ASN A 109 8.30 -0.72 13.62
C ASN A 109 8.78 -1.07 15.04
N GLY A 110 9.05 -0.04 15.85
CA GLY A 110 9.53 -0.15 17.23
C GLY A 110 11.01 -0.47 17.37
N THR A 111 11.73 -0.54 16.26
CA THR A 111 13.18 -0.68 16.21
C THR A 111 13.81 0.69 16.04
N LEU A 112 14.93 0.94 16.71
CA LEU A 112 15.62 2.20 16.56
C LEU A 112 16.28 2.28 15.17
N VAL A 113 15.80 3.21 14.36
CA VAL A 113 16.45 3.63 13.12
C VAL A 113 17.14 4.94 13.45
N THR A 114 18.39 4.85 13.89
CA THR A 114 19.16 6.06 14.18
C THR A 114 19.14 6.98 12.96
N SER A 115 18.68 8.20 13.18
CA SER A 115 18.71 9.27 12.21
C SER A 115 20.09 9.33 11.58
N VAL A 116 20.14 9.11 10.27
CA VAL A 116 21.37 9.11 9.51
C VAL A 116 22.36 8.12 10.12
N TYR A 117 22.18 6.85 9.77
CA TYR A 117 23.26 5.86 9.62
C TYR A 117 24.62 6.49 9.87
N GLU A 118 25.11 6.58 11.11
CA GLU A 118 26.45 7.03 11.42
C GLU A 118 27.06 5.88 12.18
N ASN A 119 27.89 5.12 11.47
CA ASN A 119 28.79 4.18 12.09
C ASN A 119 30.05 4.98 12.47
N PRO A 120 30.22 5.42 13.73
CA PRO A 120 31.38 6.20 14.15
C PRO A 120 32.68 5.37 14.05
N GLU A 121 32.55 4.04 14.01
CA GLU A 121 33.63 3.08 13.83
C GLU A 121 33.92 2.81 12.34
N LEU A 122 33.20 3.44 11.40
CA LEU A 122 33.46 3.25 9.97
C LEU A 122 34.87 3.74 9.65
N ALA A 123 35.71 2.82 9.20
CA ALA A 123 37.10 3.10 8.91
C ALA A 123 37.24 4.13 7.77
N VAL A 124 38.29 4.95 7.81
CA VAL A 124 38.46 6.10 6.90
C VAL A 124 38.52 5.65 5.43
N GLU A 125 39.06 4.47 5.16
CA GLU A 125 39.10 3.85 3.83
C GLU A 125 37.72 3.53 3.25
N HIS A 126 36.67 3.50 4.07
CA HIS A 126 35.28 3.29 3.66
C HIS A 126 34.49 4.61 3.55
N LYS A 127 35.13 5.76 3.78
CA LYS A 127 34.49 7.08 3.65
C LYS A 127 34.78 7.68 2.28
N GLY A 128 33.72 8.08 1.56
CA GLY A 128 33.82 8.87 0.34
C GLY A 128 34.23 10.32 0.62
N HIS A 129 34.42 11.10 -0.44
CA HIS A 129 34.80 12.52 -0.37
C HIS A 129 33.93 13.38 -1.29
N ILE A 130 33.93 14.70 -1.06
CA ILE A 130 33.13 15.67 -1.80
C ILE A 130 34.04 16.68 -2.48
N GLU A 131 33.73 17.01 -3.72
CA GLU A 131 34.37 18.06 -4.51
C GLU A 131 33.36 19.16 -4.84
N ARG A 132 33.71 20.42 -4.55
CA ARG A 132 32.85 21.57 -4.82
C ARG A 132 33.21 22.20 -6.17
N ARG A 133 32.20 22.38 -7.04
CA ARG A 133 32.34 22.86 -8.42
C ARG A 133 31.17 23.77 -8.80
N VAL A 134 31.31 24.45 -9.93
CA VAL A 134 30.28 25.35 -10.48
C VAL A 134 29.87 24.86 -11.85
N LEU A 135 28.56 24.78 -12.07
CA LEU A 135 27.96 24.51 -13.37
C LEU A 135 27.49 25.82 -13.98
N ASN A 136 28.01 26.16 -15.16
CA ASN A 136 27.63 27.39 -15.86
C ASN A 136 26.45 27.19 -16.83
N ALA A 137 25.95 28.29 -17.38
CA ALA A 137 24.84 28.31 -18.34
C ALA A 137 25.07 27.47 -19.62
N ASP A 138 26.33 27.21 -19.98
CA ASP A 138 26.69 26.38 -21.14
C ASP A 138 26.69 24.88 -20.80
N GLY A 139 26.50 24.50 -19.54
CA GLY A 139 26.54 23.11 -19.07
C GLY A 139 27.96 22.59 -18.84
N ASN A 140 28.93 23.48 -18.64
CA ASN A 140 30.31 23.09 -18.32
C ASN A 140 30.55 23.16 -16.82
N LEU A 141 31.22 22.12 -16.29
CA LEU A 141 31.61 22.06 -14.89
C LEU A 141 33.01 22.67 -14.70
N SER A 142 33.15 23.55 -13.71
CA SER A 142 34.42 24.21 -13.39
C SER A 142 35.46 23.25 -12.80
N GLU A 143 36.70 23.74 -12.67
CA GLU A 143 37.66 23.20 -11.70
C GLU A 143 37.13 23.38 -10.25
N LEU A 144 37.84 22.81 -9.27
CA LEU A 144 37.45 22.88 -7.86
C LEU A 144 37.37 24.34 -7.40
N VAL A 145 36.28 24.67 -6.71
CA VAL A 145 36.08 25.98 -6.08
C VAL A 145 36.06 25.85 -4.56
N ASP A 146 36.47 26.91 -3.86
CA ASP A 146 36.42 26.96 -2.40
C ASP A 146 35.09 27.54 -1.87
N GLU A 147 34.95 27.58 -0.56
CA GLU A 147 33.75 28.05 0.13
C GLU A 147 33.47 29.55 -0.01
N HIS A 148 34.46 30.34 -0.43
CA HIS A 148 34.38 31.79 -0.61
C HIS A 148 34.04 32.20 -2.06
N TYR A 149 33.87 31.22 -2.97
CA TYR A 149 33.52 31.50 -4.35
C TYR A 149 32.16 32.21 -4.46
N GLN A 150 32.11 33.31 -5.20
CA GLN A 150 30.88 34.06 -5.46
C GLN A 150 30.31 33.63 -6.81
N LEU A 151 29.12 33.02 -6.78
CA LEU A 151 28.40 32.61 -7.98
C LEU A 151 28.06 33.82 -8.86
N ALA A 152 28.40 33.73 -10.14
CA ALA A 152 27.93 34.68 -11.14
C ALA A 152 26.45 34.43 -11.50
N THR A 153 25.85 35.36 -12.22
CA THR A 153 24.48 35.20 -12.75
C THR A 153 24.42 33.94 -13.64
N GLU A 154 23.42 33.09 -13.43
CA GLU A 154 23.24 31.79 -14.12
C GLU A 154 24.27 30.70 -13.78
N GLU A 155 25.13 30.90 -12.79
CA GLU A 155 25.97 29.84 -12.22
C GLU A 155 25.23 29.07 -11.11
N GLN A 156 25.39 27.76 -11.13
CA GLN A 156 24.80 26.85 -10.16
C GLN A 156 25.91 26.15 -9.37
N LEU A 157 25.85 26.23 -8.04
CA LEU A 157 26.75 25.47 -7.19
C LEU A 157 26.39 23.98 -7.24
N VAL A 158 27.40 23.15 -7.46
CA VAL A 158 27.28 21.70 -7.53
C VAL A 158 28.37 21.03 -6.70
N GLU A 159 27.98 20.17 -5.77
CA GLU A 159 28.90 19.39 -4.95
C GLU A 159 28.84 17.92 -5.36
N VAL A 160 29.98 17.33 -5.70
CA VAL A 160 30.06 15.96 -6.25
C VAL A 160 30.68 15.03 -5.22
N TYR A 161 29.91 14.04 -4.78
CA TYR A 161 30.38 12.95 -3.94
C TYR A 161 30.98 11.82 -4.77
N PHE A 162 32.15 11.38 -4.32
CA PHE A 162 32.86 10.22 -4.83
C PHE A 162 32.93 9.13 -3.76
N PRO A 163 32.54 7.89 -4.09
CA PRO A 163 32.47 6.81 -3.12
C PRO A 163 33.87 6.36 -2.72
N ALA A 164 33.96 5.70 -1.57
CA ALA A 164 35.19 5.07 -1.12
C ALA A 164 35.78 4.15 -2.20
N GLY A 165 37.09 4.26 -2.43
CA GLY A 165 37.79 3.49 -3.46
C GLY A 165 37.57 3.96 -4.91
N TYR A 166 36.92 5.12 -5.14
CA TYR A 166 36.82 5.74 -6.47
C TYR A 166 38.20 5.94 -7.12
N LYS A 167 38.31 5.58 -8.41
CA LYS A 167 39.51 5.82 -9.22
C LYS A 167 39.14 6.37 -10.59
N SER A 168 39.59 7.58 -10.87
CA SER A 168 39.30 8.32 -12.11
C SER A 168 39.79 7.65 -13.41
N LEU A 169 40.73 6.70 -13.31
CA LEU A 169 41.33 6.00 -14.45
C LEU A 169 40.77 4.58 -14.68
N GLU A 170 39.82 4.12 -13.86
CA GLU A 170 39.20 2.82 -14.07
C GLU A 170 38.13 2.87 -15.18
N PRO A 171 37.97 1.81 -15.98
CA PRO A 171 36.96 1.76 -17.04
C PRO A 171 35.52 1.64 -16.52
N LYS A 172 35.33 1.56 -15.19
CA LYS A 172 34.03 1.43 -14.55
C LYS A 172 33.26 2.75 -14.68
N LYS A 173 32.08 2.69 -15.29
CA LYS A 173 31.10 3.77 -15.26
C LYS A 173 30.23 3.62 -14.02
N TYR A 174 30.10 4.69 -13.24
CA TYR A 174 29.31 4.68 -12.01
C TYR A 174 27.84 5.04 -12.28
N PRO A 175 26.88 4.41 -11.60
CA PRO A 175 25.53 4.96 -11.47
C PRO A 175 25.57 6.34 -10.82
N MET A 176 24.51 7.10 -11.01
CA MET A 176 24.45 8.50 -10.60
C MET A 176 23.15 8.84 -9.87
N GLN A 177 23.24 9.69 -8.85
CA GLN A 177 22.09 10.26 -8.16
C GLN A 177 22.25 11.77 -8.02
N VAL A 178 21.35 12.55 -8.60
CA VAL A 178 21.28 14.01 -8.40
C VAL A 178 20.33 14.28 -7.22
N MET A 179 20.80 15.06 -6.25
CA MET A 179 20.10 15.46 -5.03
C MET A 179 19.84 16.96 -5.10
N LEU A 180 18.57 17.37 -5.16
CA LEU A 180 18.17 18.76 -5.00
C LEU A 180 18.29 19.16 -3.52
N ASP A 181 18.38 20.45 -3.20
CA ASP A 181 18.61 20.93 -1.82
C ASP A 181 19.95 20.48 -1.23
N GLY A 182 21.03 20.66 -2.01
CA GLY A 182 22.38 20.22 -1.63
C GLY A 182 22.86 20.73 -0.27
N ASP A 183 22.47 21.93 0.14
CA ASP A 183 22.75 22.51 1.46
C ASP A 183 22.06 21.76 2.60
N MET A 184 20.81 21.32 2.42
CA MET A 184 20.12 20.46 3.39
C MET A 184 20.73 19.05 3.45
N HIS A 185 21.18 18.52 2.31
CA HIS A 185 21.76 17.19 2.24
C HIS A 185 23.15 17.06 2.86
N LEU A 186 24.00 18.08 2.69
CA LEU A 186 25.41 18.06 3.10
C LEU A 186 25.73 18.89 4.34
N GLY A 187 24.84 19.80 4.72
CA GLY A 187 25.02 20.70 5.84
C GLY A 187 23.70 21.00 6.53
N GLN A 188 23.50 22.27 6.89
CA GLN A 188 22.27 22.76 7.47
C GLN A 188 21.69 23.84 6.56
N ASP A 189 20.44 23.67 6.12
CA ASP A 189 19.77 24.65 5.28
C ASP A 189 19.43 25.95 6.05
N ALA A 190 18.89 26.93 5.33
CA ALA A 190 18.48 28.21 5.89
C ALA A 190 17.40 28.13 6.99
N PHE A 191 16.70 27.00 7.10
CA PHE A 191 15.65 26.73 8.08
C PHE A 191 16.13 25.88 9.25
N GLY A 192 17.38 25.40 9.24
CA GLY A 192 17.93 24.55 10.27
C GLY A 192 17.82 23.04 10.00
N ASN A 193 17.30 22.64 8.83
CA ASN A 193 17.14 21.24 8.46
C ASN A 193 18.47 20.62 7.99
N SER A 194 18.63 19.32 8.21
CA SER A 194 19.81 18.56 7.75
C SER A 194 19.47 17.09 7.56
N MET A 195 20.04 16.47 6.51
CA MET A 195 19.84 15.05 6.17
C MET A 195 21.12 14.20 6.21
N ASP A 196 22.30 14.80 6.40
CA ASP A 196 23.62 14.14 6.49
C ASP A 196 23.84 13.02 5.46
N THR A 197 23.43 13.26 4.21
CA THR A 197 23.29 12.22 3.18
C THR A 197 24.61 11.55 2.79
N LYS A 198 25.73 12.25 2.96
CA LYS A 198 27.06 11.64 2.79
C LYS A 198 27.25 10.43 3.69
N ILE A 199 26.82 10.53 4.95
CA ILE A 199 27.01 9.46 5.94
C ILE A 199 26.12 8.25 5.59
N ILE A 200 24.88 8.51 5.14
CA ILE A 200 23.97 7.48 4.61
C ILE A 200 24.63 6.72 3.46
N LEU A 201 25.18 7.43 2.47
CA LEU A 201 25.85 6.83 1.31
C LEU A 201 27.06 5.98 1.74
N ASP A 202 27.94 6.53 2.57
CA ASP A 202 29.15 5.83 3.03
C ASP A 202 28.80 4.49 3.70
N ASN A 203 27.78 4.46 4.56
CA ASN A 203 27.42 3.25 5.28
C ASN A 203 26.71 2.21 4.42
N LEU A 204 25.72 2.60 3.61
CA LEU A 204 25.03 1.66 2.73
C LEU A 204 26.00 1.00 1.73
N ILE A 205 26.98 1.76 1.24
CA ILE A 205 28.02 1.24 0.36
C ILE A 205 28.95 0.30 1.13
N ALA A 206 29.38 0.67 2.35
CA ALA A 206 30.28 -0.16 3.15
C ALA A 206 29.67 -1.51 3.55
N GLU A 207 28.36 -1.55 3.79
CA GLU A 207 27.63 -2.77 4.12
C GLU A 207 27.30 -3.65 2.90
N GLY A 208 27.47 -3.10 1.70
CA GLY A 208 27.12 -3.78 0.44
C GLY A 208 25.62 -3.91 0.20
N THR A 209 24.79 -3.14 0.92
CA THR A 209 23.35 -3.01 0.64
C THR A 209 23.12 -2.13 -0.59
N MET A 210 24.02 -1.18 -0.86
CA MET A 210 24.00 -0.31 -2.04
C MET A 210 25.27 -0.46 -2.88
N GLU A 211 25.18 -0.35 -4.21
CA GLU A 211 26.37 -0.27 -5.06
C GLU A 211 27.03 1.12 -5.00
N PRO A 212 28.36 1.26 -5.19
CA PRO A 212 29.01 2.57 -5.21
C PRO A 212 28.51 3.46 -6.35
N ILE A 213 28.07 4.68 -6.04
CA ILE A 213 27.55 5.68 -7.01
C ILE A 213 28.33 7.00 -6.98
N ILE A 214 28.14 7.84 -8.00
CA ILE A 214 28.45 9.27 -7.95
C ILE A 214 27.18 10.03 -7.55
N ALA A 215 27.22 10.80 -6.47
CA ALA A 215 26.10 11.66 -6.08
C ALA A 215 26.41 13.12 -6.35
N VAL A 216 25.43 13.89 -6.82
CA VAL A 216 25.58 15.29 -7.18
C VAL A 216 24.56 16.11 -6.43
N PHE A 217 25.01 17.04 -5.60
CA PHE A 217 24.17 17.89 -4.76
C PHE A 217 24.05 19.28 -5.41
N VAL A 218 22.81 19.68 -5.70
CA VAL A 218 22.49 20.94 -6.37
C VAL A 218 21.85 21.89 -5.35
N THR A 219 22.57 22.95 -5.01
CA THR A 219 22.17 23.87 -3.92
C THR A 219 21.38 25.05 -4.47
N PRO A 220 20.10 25.26 -4.11
CA PRO A 220 19.31 26.38 -4.61
C PRO A 220 19.92 27.73 -4.23
N ALA A 221 19.51 28.81 -4.90
CA ALA A 221 20.01 30.13 -4.54
C ALA A 221 19.59 30.50 -3.10
N GLN A 222 20.56 31.04 -2.36
CA GLN A 222 20.41 31.28 -0.92
C GLN A 222 19.35 32.34 -0.62
N PRO A 223 18.48 32.11 0.37
CA PRO A 223 17.48 33.09 0.77
C PRO A 223 18.11 34.30 1.46
N THR A 224 17.42 35.44 1.40
CA THR A 224 17.89 36.69 2.03
C THR A 224 17.01 37.08 3.21
N MET A 225 17.64 37.58 4.28
CA MET A 225 16.95 38.11 5.45
C MET A 225 17.28 39.58 5.67
N GLU A 226 16.27 40.38 6.02
CA GLU A 226 16.43 41.75 6.50
C GLU A 226 15.74 41.90 7.86
N GLN A 227 16.44 42.45 8.85
CA GLN A 227 15.91 42.70 10.21
C GLN A 227 15.25 41.46 10.87
N GLY A 228 15.80 40.27 10.63
CA GLY A 228 15.28 39.02 11.18
C GLY A 228 14.03 38.47 10.48
N LYS A 229 13.67 39.02 9.31
CA LYS A 229 12.58 38.52 8.47
C LYS A 229 13.09 38.08 7.10
N TRP A 230 12.50 37.03 6.56
CA TRP A 230 12.76 36.56 5.20
C TRP A 230 12.26 37.59 4.18
N VAL A 231 13.12 37.97 3.23
CA VAL A 231 12.80 38.92 2.15
C VAL A 231 12.66 38.20 0.82
N SER A 232 13.54 37.24 0.52
CA SER A 232 13.48 36.43 -0.70
C SER A 232 13.69 34.95 -0.39
N MET A 233 13.02 34.08 -1.17
CA MET A 233 13.11 32.62 -1.08
C MET A 233 13.18 31.96 -2.47
N PRO A 234 14.33 32.07 -3.17
CA PRO A 234 14.47 31.67 -4.58
C PRO A 234 14.09 30.21 -4.88
N ARG A 235 14.42 29.29 -3.96
CA ARG A 235 14.11 27.85 -4.03
C ARG A 235 12.67 27.57 -4.49
N LEU A 236 11.70 28.35 -4.01
CA LEU A 236 10.27 28.09 -4.30
C LEU A 236 9.91 28.41 -5.75
N LYS A 237 10.61 29.36 -6.38
CA LYS A 237 10.52 29.65 -7.81
C LYS A 237 11.30 28.59 -8.60
N GLU A 238 12.55 28.36 -8.23
CA GLU A 238 13.49 27.45 -8.90
C GLU A 238 12.96 26.01 -8.99
N TYR A 239 12.20 25.54 -8.00
CA TYR A 239 11.70 24.16 -7.96
C TYR A 239 10.20 24.01 -8.24
N SER A 240 9.58 25.05 -8.80
CA SER A 240 8.15 25.04 -9.16
C SER A 240 7.92 24.65 -10.62
N CYS A 241 8.35 23.44 -11.00
CA CYS A 241 8.38 22.98 -12.40
C CYS A 241 9.06 24.02 -13.32
N ASP A 242 10.18 24.59 -12.85
CA ASP A 242 10.85 25.67 -13.56
C ASP A 242 11.66 25.15 -14.75
N LEU A 243 11.54 25.84 -15.89
CA LEU A 243 12.17 25.42 -17.15
C LEU A 243 13.68 25.68 -17.16
N GLN A 244 14.17 26.68 -16.42
CA GLN A 244 15.61 26.94 -16.31
C GLN A 244 16.25 25.87 -15.44
N THR A 245 15.66 25.56 -14.28
CA THR A 245 16.12 24.45 -13.44
C THR A 245 16.06 23.12 -14.18
N ASP A 246 14.97 22.84 -14.89
CA ASP A 246 14.84 21.64 -15.72
C ASP A 246 15.99 21.50 -16.73
N ALA A 247 16.31 22.59 -17.44
CA ALA A 247 17.41 22.62 -18.40
C ALA A 247 18.79 22.44 -17.75
N ILE A 248 19.00 22.96 -16.53
CA ILE A 248 20.23 22.77 -15.77
C ILE A 248 20.36 21.30 -15.36
N LEU A 249 19.32 20.72 -14.76
CA LEU A 249 19.32 19.32 -14.32
C LEU A 249 19.55 18.35 -15.49
N ALA A 250 18.94 18.58 -16.64
CA ALA A 250 19.14 17.74 -17.83
C ALA A 250 20.60 17.71 -18.32
N ARG A 251 21.41 18.74 -18.03
CA ARG A 251 22.81 18.84 -18.49
C ARG A 251 23.83 18.18 -17.55
N ILE A 252 23.49 17.95 -16.29
CA ILE A 252 24.45 17.46 -15.27
C ILE A 252 25.19 16.18 -15.71
N PRO A 253 24.52 15.13 -16.23
CA PRO A 253 25.23 13.90 -16.59
C PRO A 253 26.27 14.11 -17.70
N ASP A 254 25.98 14.95 -18.69
CA ASP A 254 26.93 15.29 -19.75
C ASP A 254 28.05 16.20 -19.25
N ALA A 255 27.74 17.16 -18.37
CA ALA A 255 28.73 18.03 -17.74
C ALA A 255 29.80 17.23 -16.98
N LEU A 256 29.36 16.21 -16.21
CA LEU A 256 30.28 15.30 -15.51
C LEU A 256 31.16 14.51 -16.49
N ARG A 257 30.57 13.95 -17.55
CA ARG A 257 31.33 13.18 -18.56
C ARG A 257 32.36 14.04 -19.27
N GLN A 258 32.02 15.28 -19.60
CA GLN A 258 32.93 16.25 -20.23
C GLN A 258 34.06 16.66 -19.28
N ALA A 259 33.80 16.73 -17.98
CA ALA A 259 34.80 16.96 -16.94
C ALA A 259 35.67 15.71 -16.64
N GLY A 260 35.45 14.59 -17.34
CA GLY A 260 36.22 13.35 -17.17
C GLY A 260 35.77 12.47 -16.01
N ILE A 261 34.59 12.71 -15.43
CA ILE A 261 34.00 11.89 -14.37
C ILE A 261 33.18 10.76 -15.02
N PRO A 262 33.54 9.47 -14.83
CA PRO A 262 32.98 8.36 -15.60
C PRO A 262 31.62 7.92 -15.05
N VAL A 263 30.56 8.69 -15.36
CA VAL A 263 29.17 8.29 -15.07
C VAL A 263 28.55 7.50 -16.23
N THR A 264 27.64 6.59 -15.91
CA THR A 264 26.86 5.80 -16.90
C THR A 264 26.00 6.70 -17.79
N SER A 265 25.59 6.19 -18.95
CA SER A 265 24.59 6.81 -19.85
C SER A 265 23.29 6.02 -19.92
N ASP A 266 23.17 4.99 -19.09
CA ASP A 266 21.95 4.20 -18.93
C ASP A 266 20.97 4.94 -18.02
N PRO A 267 19.80 5.39 -18.51
CA PRO A 267 18.85 6.17 -17.73
C PRO A 267 18.34 5.41 -16.51
N GLN A 268 18.26 4.08 -16.59
CA GLN A 268 17.82 3.23 -15.48
C GLN A 268 18.85 3.17 -14.33
N LYS A 269 19.97 3.87 -14.45
CA LYS A 269 21.02 4.00 -13.42
C LYS A 269 21.34 5.46 -13.09
N ILE A 270 20.50 6.39 -13.51
CA ILE A 270 20.64 7.83 -13.27
C ILE A 270 19.35 8.32 -12.63
N GLY A 271 19.45 8.76 -11.38
CA GLY A 271 18.30 9.16 -10.57
C GLY A 271 18.29 10.64 -10.21
N LEU A 272 17.08 11.15 -9.94
CA LEU A 272 16.82 12.42 -9.26
C LEU A 272 16.26 12.19 -7.86
N CYS A 273 16.57 13.06 -6.91
CA CYS A 273 16.04 13.03 -5.57
C CYS A 273 15.72 14.46 -5.13
N GLY A 274 14.57 14.64 -4.46
CA GLY A 274 14.25 15.90 -3.82
C GLY A 274 13.10 15.80 -2.84
N GLN A 275 13.01 16.80 -1.96
CA GLN A 275 12.02 16.91 -0.92
C GLN A 275 11.14 18.13 -1.15
N SER A 276 9.84 18.07 -0.83
CA SER A 276 8.93 19.22 -0.98
C SER A 276 8.93 19.77 -2.41
N MET A 277 9.22 21.07 -2.63
CA MET A 277 9.37 21.65 -3.96
C MET A 277 10.46 20.94 -4.78
N GLY A 278 11.60 20.57 -4.17
CA GLY A 278 12.62 19.77 -4.85
C GLY A 278 12.05 18.44 -5.36
N GLY A 279 11.19 17.78 -4.58
CA GLY A 279 10.51 16.55 -4.99
C GLY A 279 9.56 16.77 -6.18
N LEU A 280 8.86 17.90 -6.22
CA LEU A 280 8.03 18.31 -7.36
C LEU A 280 8.88 18.51 -8.62
N GLN A 281 9.98 19.27 -8.52
CA GLN A 281 10.90 19.50 -9.65
C GLN A 281 11.56 18.20 -10.13
N ALA A 282 11.99 17.33 -9.22
CA ALA A 282 12.58 16.03 -9.56
C ALA A 282 11.61 15.16 -10.38
N LEU A 283 10.34 15.10 -9.96
CA LEU A 283 9.29 14.38 -10.69
C LEU A 283 9.04 15.00 -12.07
N TYR A 284 8.92 16.33 -12.13
CA TYR A 284 8.73 17.06 -13.39
C TYR A 284 9.87 16.78 -14.37
N THR A 285 11.12 16.99 -13.95
CA THR A 285 12.29 16.83 -14.81
C THR A 285 12.48 15.39 -15.26
N ALA A 286 12.32 14.38 -14.39
CA ALA A 286 12.44 13.00 -14.84
C ALA A 286 11.37 12.60 -15.86
N LYS A 287 10.15 13.13 -15.72
CA LYS A 287 9.06 12.89 -16.68
C LYS A 287 9.27 13.64 -18.00
N MET A 288 9.94 14.78 -17.98
CA MET A 288 10.32 15.53 -19.19
C MET A 288 11.60 15.01 -19.86
N HIS A 289 12.43 14.25 -19.15
CA HIS A 289 13.69 13.68 -19.64
C HIS A 289 13.87 12.20 -19.24
N PRO A 290 12.93 11.30 -19.59
CA PRO A 290 13.02 9.88 -19.21
C PRO A 290 14.16 9.14 -19.94
N ASP A 291 14.70 9.74 -21.01
CA ASP A 291 15.89 9.30 -21.73
C ASP A 291 17.21 9.67 -21.02
N ILE A 292 17.14 10.47 -19.96
CA ILE A 292 18.29 10.84 -19.11
C ILE A 292 18.11 10.27 -17.71
N TYR A 293 16.94 10.49 -17.10
CA TYR A 293 16.62 10.11 -15.73
C TYR A 293 15.52 9.04 -15.70
N GLY A 294 15.92 7.78 -15.50
CA GLY A 294 15.00 6.65 -15.38
C GLY A 294 14.51 6.40 -13.95
N GLN A 295 15.02 7.14 -12.96
CA GLN A 295 14.73 6.90 -11.54
C GLN A 295 14.45 8.21 -10.78
N VAL A 296 13.51 8.20 -9.83
CA VAL A 296 13.22 9.35 -8.96
C VAL A 296 12.93 8.92 -7.53
N ILE A 297 13.51 9.62 -6.55
CA ILE A 297 13.10 9.61 -5.14
C ILE A 297 12.41 10.94 -4.84
N ALA A 298 11.10 10.92 -4.64
CA ALA A 298 10.31 12.11 -4.35
C ALA A 298 9.69 12.00 -2.95
N GLN A 299 10.16 12.84 -2.03
CA GLN A 299 9.75 12.78 -0.62
C GLN A 299 8.91 14.00 -0.26
N SER A 300 7.69 13.75 0.19
CA SER A 300 6.68 14.76 0.47
C SER A 300 6.60 15.82 -0.66
N PRO A 301 6.57 15.41 -1.94
CA PRO A 301 6.72 16.35 -3.05
C PRO A 301 5.53 17.29 -3.09
N ALA A 302 5.75 18.59 -3.30
CA ALA A 302 4.71 19.64 -3.27
C ALA A 302 3.72 19.57 -4.45
N VAL A 303 3.11 18.41 -4.66
CA VAL A 303 2.30 18.07 -5.84
C VAL A 303 0.94 18.77 -5.85
N TRP A 304 0.51 19.34 -4.72
CA TRP A 304 -0.63 20.24 -4.64
C TRP A 304 -0.42 21.53 -5.45
N TRP A 305 0.84 21.90 -5.72
CA TRP A 305 1.20 23.13 -6.40
C TRP A 305 0.71 23.17 -7.86
N GLY A 306 0.46 24.39 -8.35
CA GLY A 306 0.26 24.67 -9.77
C GLY A 306 0.59 26.12 -10.14
N PRO A 307 0.82 26.40 -11.43
CA PRO A 307 1.18 27.72 -11.91
C PRO A 307 -0.03 28.65 -11.94
N SER A 308 0.20 29.94 -11.69
CA SER A 308 -0.84 30.97 -11.89
C SER A 308 -1.20 31.13 -13.37
N ALA A 309 -2.42 31.59 -13.66
CA ALA A 309 -2.85 31.91 -15.03
C ALA A 309 -1.88 32.88 -15.75
N SER A 310 -1.36 33.89 -15.05
CA SER A 310 -0.34 34.80 -15.59
C SER A 310 0.96 34.07 -15.97
N ARG A 311 1.42 33.13 -15.13
CA ARG A 311 2.60 32.30 -15.46
C ARG A 311 2.35 31.41 -16.68
N LEU A 312 1.16 30.81 -16.80
CA LEU A 312 0.76 30.00 -17.96
C LEU A 312 0.67 30.82 -19.27
N ASN A 313 0.32 32.10 -19.16
CA ASN A 313 0.21 33.03 -20.29
C ASN A 313 1.55 33.69 -20.65
N GLY A 314 2.63 33.43 -19.90
CA GLY A 314 3.93 34.07 -20.10
C GLY A 314 3.97 35.55 -19.75
N GLU A 315 3.06 36.01 -18.88
CA GLU A 315 3.05 37.38 -18.39
C GLU A 315 4.16 37.58 -17.36
N ALA A 316 4.87 38.71 -17.44
CA ALA A 316 5.85 39.08 -16.42
C ALA A 316 5.11 39.38 -15.10
N VAL A 317 5.30 38.53 -14.10
CA VAL A 317 4.80 38.77 -12.75
C VAL A 317 5.80 39.69 -12.05
N GLU A 318 5.36 40.85 -11.56
CA GLU A 318 6.22 41.72 -10.74
C GLU A 318 6.70 40.92 -9.51
N GLU A 319 8.01 40.87 -9.30
CA GLU A 319 8.57 40.17 -8.14
C GLU A 319 8.13 40.88 -6.85
N PRO A 320 7.49 40.17 -5.91
CA PRO A 320 7.03 40.74 -4.68
C PRO A 320 8.22 41.25 -3.85
N VAL A 321 8.09 42.43 -3.27
CA VAL A 321 9.15 43.09 -2.48
C VAL A 321 9.43 42.35 -1.18
N ARG A 322 8.53 41.46 -0.74
CA ARG A 322 8.66 40.65 0.48
C ARG A 322 8.15 39.23 0.28
N TYR A 323 8.89 38.26 0.84
CA TYR A 323 8.51 36.85 0.94
C TYR A 323 7.10 36.62 1.51
N GLU A 324 6.65 37.44 2.46
CA GLU A 324 5.31 37.29 3.05
C GLU A 324 4.17 37.66 2.10
N GLU A 325 4.49 38.46 1.08
CA GLU A 325 3.59 38.97 0.04
C GLU A 325 3.64 38.13 -1.24
N ASP A 326 4.55 37.14 -1.28
CA ASP A 326 4.74 36.29 -2.44
C ASP A 326 3.61 35.28 -2.62
N ARG A 327 2.67 35.66 -3.48
CA ARG A 327 1.53 34.83 -3.90
C ARG A 327 1.89 33.86 -5.03
N THR A 328 3.09 33.89 -5.59
CA THR A 328 3.43 33.02 -6.74
C THR A 328 3.62 31.57 -6.33
N TRP A 329 4.01 31.32 -5.08
CA TRP A 329 4.05 29.98 -4.47
C TRP A 329 3.06 29.82 -3.30
N ARG A 330 2.57 30.91 -2.67
CA ARG A 330 1.57 30.89 -1.57
C ARG A 330 0.12 31.13 -1.99
N ALA A 331 -0.18 31.43 -3.24
CA ALA A 331 -1.58 31.67 -3.58
C ALA A 331 -2.39 30.40 -3.29
N PRO A 332 -3.49 30.49 -2.52
CA PRO A 332 -4.54 29.51 -2.69
C PRO A 332 -4.96 29.62 -4.15
N LEU A 333 -4.59 28.62 -4.94
CA LEU A 333 -4.93 28.52 -6.35
C LEU A 333 -6.44 28.77 -6.47
N ALA A 334 -6.83 29.64 -7.40
CA ALA A 334 -8.16 30.24 -7.41
C ALA A 334 -9.27 29.20 -7.68
N SER A 335 -8.89 28.00 -8.14
CA SER A 335 -9.74 26.81 -8.22
C SER A 335 -8.99 25.51 -7.93
N LYS A 336 -9.74 24.44 -7.61
CA LYS A 336 -9.22 23.06 -7.53
C LYS A 336 -8.62 22.54 -8.84
N GLU A 337 -8.92 23.19 -9.97
CA GLU A 337 -8.41 22.80 -11.30
C GLU A 337 -6.98 23.34 -11.54
N GLU A 338 -6.60 24.41 -10.84
CA GLU A 338 -5.23 24.94 -10.84
C GLU A 338 -4.32 24.20 -9.84
N GLN A 339 -4.89 23.45 -8.88
CA GLN A 339 -4.18 22.54 -7.98
C GLN A 339 -3.83 21.22 -8.68
N ASN A 340 -2.72 20.60 -8.30
CA ASN A 340 -2.25 19.32 -8.88
C ASN A 340 -1.77 19.40 -10.33
N TYR A 341 -1.01 20.45 -10.67
CA TYR A 341 -0.49 20.66 -12.03
C TYR A 341 0.23 19.44 -12.60
N LEU A 342 1.12 18.83 -11.81
CA LEU A 342 1.88 17.65 -12.24
C LEU A 342 0.94 16.49 -12.59
N LEU A 343 -0.11 16.26 -11.78
CA LEU A 343 -1.08 15.21 -12.06
C LEU A 343 -1.84 15.50 -13.37
N HIS A 344 -2.29 16.75 -13.58
CA HIS A 344 -2.96 17.15 -14.81
C HIS A 344 -2.05 16.97 -16.04
N MET A 345 -0.79 17.36 -15.94
CA MET A 345 0.22 17.17 -16.97
C MET A 345 0.37 15.68 -17.33
N LEU A 346 0.40 14.80 -16.33
CA LEU A 346 0.52 13.35 -16.55
C LEU A 346 -0.76 12.72 -17.12
N GLU A 347 -1.94 13.17 -16.70
CA GLU A 347 -3.23 12.67 -17.20
C GLU A 347 -3.50 13.10 -18.64
N THR A 348 -3.12 14.33 -19.01
CA THR A 348 -3.30 14.87 -20.36
C THR A 348 -2.17 14.49 -21.32
N GLY A 349 -0.99 14.17 -20.79
CA GLY A 349 0.22 13.95 -21.59
C GLY A 349 0.78 15.23 -22.21
N TYR A 350 0.43 16.41 -21.68
CA TYR A 350 0.86 17.70 -22.21
C TYR A 350 1.30 18.65 -21.10
N ASP A 351 2.44 19.30 -21.28
CA ASP A 351 3.01 20.28 -20.35
C ASP A 351 2.71 21.70 -20.82
N GLU A 352 1.82 22.39 -20.11
CA GLU A 352 1.42 23.76 -20.41
C GLU A 352 2.52 24.80 -20.13
N LEU A 353 3.52 24.49 -19.30
CA LEU A 353 4.63 25.41 -19.03
C LEU A 353 5.62 25.42 -20.20
N SER A 354 6.08 24.25 -20.66
CA SER A 354 6.98 24.18 -21.82
C SER A 354 6.29 24.17 -23.19
N LYS A 355 4.95 24.03 -23.21
CA LYS A 355 4.12 23.89 -24.43
C LYS A 355 4.56 22.69 -25.30
N ARG A 356 4.86 21.56 -24.64
CA ARG A 356 5.32 20.32 -25.28
C ARG A 356 4.53 19.12 -24.79
N GLU A 357 4.49 18.06 -25.61
CA GLU A 357 4.00 16.75 -25.17
C GLU A 357 4.95 16.17 -24.12
N VAL A 358 4.39 15.51 -23.11
CA VAL A 358 5.17 14.76 -22.12
C VAL A 358 5.77 13.54 -22.80
N PRO A 359 7.11 13.37 -22.82
CA PRO A 359 7.75 12.25 -23.47
C PRO A 359 7.27 10.90 -22.94
N LYS A 360 7.21 9.91 -23.84
CA LYS A 360 6.93 8.53 -23.46
C LYS A 360 8.21 7.89 -22.93
N GLY A 361 8.17 7.41 -21.70
CA GLY A 361 9.26 6.66 -21.09
C GLY A 361 8.89 6.22 -19.68
N GLU A 362 9.39 5.06 -19.28
CA GLU A 362 9.18 4.55 -17.93
C GLU A 362 10.23 5.14 -16.98
N VAL A 363 9.72 5.73 -15.90
CA VAL A 363 10.52 6.29 -14.81
C VAL A 363 10.12 5.54 -13.56
N ASN A 364 11.08 4.88 -12.91
CA ASN A 364 10.90 4.23 -11.62
C ASN A 364 10.81 5.29 -10.52
N VAL A 365 9.62 5.48 -9.95
CA VAL A 365 9.36 6.50 -8.92
C VAL A 365 9.24 5.85 -7.55
N LYS A 366 10.10 6.25 -6.61
CA LYS A 366 9.98 6.01 -5.18
C LYS A 366 9.37 7.25 -4.53
N LEU A 367 8.10 7.12 -4.15
CA LEU A 367 7.32 8.20 -3.55
C LEU A 367 7.18 7.98 -2.06
N GLN A 368 7.28 9.06 -1.28
CA GLN A 368 7.05 9.05 0.17
C GLN A 368 6.21 10.25 0.60
N ALA A 369 5.38 10.07 1.62
CA ALA A 369 4.63 11.15 2.27
C ALA A 369 4.43 10.89 3.77
N GLY A 370 4.31 11.97 4.55
CA GLY A 370 4.08 11.91 5.98
C GLY A 370 2.59 11.91 6.33
N ILE A 371 2.15 11.03 7.22
CA ILE A 371 0.72 10.94 7.58
C ILE A 371 0.21 12.20 8.33
N LEU A 372 1.12 13.02 8.87
CA LEU A 372 0.79 14.26 9.59
C LEU A 372 0.89 15.51 8.71
N GLU A 373 1.11 15.36 7.41
CA GLU A 373 1.12 16.45 6.43
C GLU A 373 -0.31 16.85 6.02
N THR A 374 -1.16 17.13 7.02
CA THR A 374 -2.61 17.24 6.88
C THR A 374 -3.13 18.64 6.53
N GLY A 375 -2.25 19.60 6.21
CA GLY A 375 -2.59 20.84 5.50
C GLY A 375 -3.29 21.97 6.28
N ASP A 376 -3.64 21.82 7.56
CA ASP A 376 -4.45 22.85 8.22
C ASP A 376 -3.64 23.94 8.96
N ARG A 377 -3.11 24.91 8.19
CA ARG A 377 -2.67 26.22 8.74
C ARG A 377 -3.72 27.32 8.55
N GLY A 378 -4.97 26.98 8.22
CA GLY A 378 -6.05 27.96 7.99
C GLY A 378 -5.93 28.79 6.70
N LEU A 379 -5.14 28.33 5.71
CA LEU A 379 -4.90 29.03 4.44
C LEU A 379 -5.58 28.40 3.21
N GLY A 380 -6.23 27.25 3.36
CA GLY A 380 -6.94 26.57 2.26
C GLY A 380 -6.07 25.63 1.42
N ASP A 381 -4.88 25.24 1.91
CA ASP A 381 -3.98 24.30 1.25
C ASP A 381 -4.57 22.88 1.24
N GLU A 382 -4.44 22.16 0.12
CA GLU A 382 -4.76 20.73 0.07
C GLU A 382 -3.74 19.96 0.94
N PRO A 383 -4.19 19.03 1.81
CA PRO A 383 -3.28 18.19 2.58
C PRO A 383 -2.29 17.45 1.67
N LEU A 384 -1.00 17.69 1.87
CA LEU A 384 0.09 17.22 1.01
C LEU A 384 0.11 15.68 0.88
N VAL A 385 -0.16 14.97 1.98
CA VAL A 385 -0.27 13.50 1.97
C VAL A 385 -1.42 13.01 1.07
N GLN A 386 -2.53 13.73 1.01
CA GLN A 386 -3.67 13.36 0.16
C GLN A 386 -3.35 13.56 -1.31
N ALA A 387 -2.76 14.71 -1.66
CA ALA A 387 -2.34 15.01 -3.03
C ALA A 387 -1.29 14.00 -3.52
N THR A 388 -0.34 13.62 -2.66
CA THR A 388 0.69 12.62 -2.97
C THR A 388 0.10 11.23 -3.17
N MET A 389 -0.82 10.80 -2.29
CA MET A 389 -1.53 9.53 -2.43
C MET A 389 -2.44 9.49 -3.66
N LEU A 390 -3.05 10.62 -4.03
CA LEU A 390 -3.83 10.74 -5.26
C LEU A 390 -2.94 10.59 -6.50
N LEU A 391 -1.80 11.28 -6.55
CA LEU A 391 -0.81 11.13 -7.61
C LEU A 391 -0.35 9.67 -7.73
N ALA A 392 -0.08 9.03 -6.59
CA ALA A 392 0.36 7.64 -6.52
C ALA A 392 -0.68 6.69 -7.15
N LYS A 393 -1.94 6.83 -6.71
CA LYS A 393 -3.07 6.05 -7.22
C LYS A 393 -3.25 6.23 -8.72
N LYS A 394 -3.27 7.48 -9.20
CA LYS A 394 -3.49 7.82 -10.61
C LYS A 394 -2.36 7.38 -11.52
N SER A 395 -1.14 7.35 -11.00
CA SER A 395 0.06 6.95 -11.75
C SER A 395 0.38 5.46 -11.61
N GLY A 396 -0.37 4.69 -10.79
CA GLY A 396 -0.09 3.28 -10.53
C GLY A 396 1.22 3.02 -9.78
N ILE A 397 1.71 4.00 -9.01
CA ILE A 397 2.97 3.91 -8.24
C ILE A 397 2.69 3.75 -6.75
N GLY A 398 3.62 3.12 -6.02
CA GLY A 398 3.56 3.02 -4.56
C GLY A 398 3.92 4.33 -3.87
N CYS A 399 3.30 4.60 -2.72
CA CYS A 399 3.67 5.72 -1.84
C CYS A 399 3.96 5.21 -0.44
N LYS A 400 5.22 5.27 -0.02
CA LYS A 400 5.61 4.90 1.34
C LYS A 400 5.12 5.97 2.32
N LEU A 401 4.32 5.55 3.29
CA LEU A 401 3.86 6.42 4.35
C LEU A 401 4.76 6.32 5.57
N HIS A 402 5.12 7.45 6.17
CA HIS A 402 5.84 7.50 7.46
C HIS A 402 5.01 8.19 8.53
N ASN A 403 5.21 7.78 9.79
CA ASN A 403 4.59 8.43 10.94
C ASN A 403 5.38 9.67 11.35
N GLY A 404 5.20 10.73 10.57
CA GLY A 404 5.84 12.03 10.78
C GLY A 404 5.25 13.08 9.84
N GLY A 405 5.69 14.32 10.04
CA GLY A 405 5.30 15.47 9.26
C GLY A 405 6.27 15.81 8.13
N HIS A 406 6.24 17.08 7.72
CA HIS A 406 7.02 17.65 6.63
C HIS A 406 8.42 18.06 7.11
N ALA A 407 9.28 17.08 7.42
CA ALA A 407 10.56 17.28 8.10
C ALA A 407 11.71 16.44 7.50
N ALA A 408 12.96 16.88 7.72
CA ALA A 408 14.14 16.26 7.12
C ALA A 408 14.50 14.87 7.67
N GLU A 409 14.09 14.57 8.90
CA GLU A 409 14.34 13.30 9.58
C GLU A 409 13.66 12.13 8.86
N PRO A 410 12.33 12.12 8.68
CA PRO A 410 11.68 11.05 7.93
C PRO A 410 12.12 10.98 6.46
N TRP A 411 12.52 12.11 5.86
CA TRP A 411 13.14 12.09 4.54
C TRP A 411 14.50 11.37 4.56
N SER A 412 15.33 11.59 5.58
CA SER A 412 16.63 10.92 5.69
C SER A 412 16.46 9.40 5.85
N THR A 413 15.52 8.99 6.70
CA THR A 413 15.18 7.58 6.91
C THR A 413 14.62 6.93 5.64
N GLY A 414 13.71 7.62 4.95
CA GLY A 414 13.18 7.15 3.67
C GLY A 414 14.26 7.04 2.59
N LEU A 415 15.20 7.98 2.57
CA LEU A 415 16.32 7.99 1.64
C LEU A 415 17.25 6.78 1.85
N ALA A 416 17.56 6.45 3.12
CA ALA A 416 18.36 5.27 3.46
C ALA A 416 17.71 3.95 3.01
N GLU A 417 16.37 3.91 2.89
CA GLU A 417 15.65 2.74 2.41
C GLU A 417 15.50 2.69 0.89
N PHE A 418 15.30 3.85 0.24
CA PHE A 418 15.10 3.91 -1.21
C PHE A 418 16.38 3.80 -2.02
N LEU A 419 17.52 4.27 -1.49
CA LEU A 419 18.79 4.21 -2.18
C LEU A 419 19.22 2.77 -2.53
N PRO A 420 19.16 1.78 -1.61
CA PRO A 420 19.41 0.38 -1.95
C PRO A 420 18.43 -0.21 -2.96
N GLN A 421 17.18 0.25 -3.01
CA GLN A 421 16.20 -0.23 -3.99
C GLN A 421 16.48 0.26 -5.41
N ILE A 422 17.08 1.44 -5.54
CA ILE A 422 17.38 2.10 -6.81
C ILE A 422 18.78 1.74 -7.30
N HIS A 423 19.73 1.58 -6.38
CA HIS A 423 21.13 1.22 -6.64
C HIS A 423 21.51 -0.04 -5.84
N PRO A 424 20.94 -1.21 -6.15
CA PRO A 424 21.05 -2.40 -5.31
C PRO A 424 22.46 -2.96 -5.23
N GLY A 425 22.92 -3.20 -4.00
CA GLY A 425 24.15 -3.90 -3.71
C GLY A 425 23.99 -5.43 -3.68
N PRO A 426 25.09 -6.19 -3.68
CA PRO A 426 25.06 -7.65 -3.69
C PRO A 426 24.33 -8.29 -2.50
N SER A 427 24.30 -7.61 -1.35
CA SER A 427 23.59 -8.09 -0.17
C SER A 427 22.08 -7.88 -0.28
N PHE A 428 21.63 -6.81 -0.93
CA PHE A 428 20.21 -6.45 -1.06
C PHE A 428 19.43 -7.41 -1.97
N LEU A 429 20.05 -7.90 -3.04
CA LEU A 429 19.42 -8.81 -4.02
C LEU A 429 19.09 -10.21 -3.48
N LYS A 430 19.39 -10.50 -2.20
CA LYS A 430 19.08 -11.80 -1.57
C LYS A 430 17.76 -11.81 -0.79
N ASP A 431 17.14 -10.66 -0.55
CA ASP A 431 16.13 -10.49 0.50
C ASP A 431 14.72 -10.06 0.01
N ASP A 432 14.34 -10.24 -1.27
CA ASP A 432 12.94 -10.03 -1.70
C ASP A 432 12.13 -11.35 -1.61
N PRO A 433 11.33 -11.60 -0.55
CA PRO A 433 10.90 -12.95 -0.21
C PRO A 433 9.65 -13.44 -0.96
N LEU A 434 9.03 -12.63 -1.83
CA LEU A 434 7.65 -12.89 -2.26
C LEU A 434 7.37 -12.81 -3.77
N GLU A 435 8.39 -12.87 -4.63
CA GLU A 435 8.15 -13.11 -6.06
C GLU A 435 7.62 -14.53 -6.30
N ALA A 436 6.54 -14.63 -7.08
CA ALA A 436 5.91 -15.90 -7.38
C ALA A 436 6.74 -16.70 -8.40
N THR A 437 7.06 -17.95 -8.08
CA THR A 437 7.81 -18.85 -8.97
C THR A 437 6.89 -19.89 -9.60
N GLU A 438 6.88 -20.00 -10.92
CA GLU A 438 6.12 -21.03 -11.64
C GLU A 438 6.74 -22.43 -11.46
N VAL A 439 5.92 -23.43 -11.14
CA VAL A 439 6.34 -24.80 -10.85
C VAL A 439 5.43 -25.85 -11.51
N ASP A 440 5.92 -27.10 -11.60
CA ASP A 440 5.15 -28.24 -12.11
C ASP A 440 4.44 -29.05 -11.02
N GLU A 441 4.76 -28.81 -9.74
CA GLU A 441 4.17 -29.48 -8.59
C GLU A 441 4.01 -28.52 -7.41
N LEU A 442 2.85 -28.57 -6.73
CA LEU A 442 2.54 -27.81 -5.51
C LEU A 442 1.95 -28.76 -4.47
N ASN A 443 2.59 -28.92 -3.31
CA ASN A 443 2.06 -29.71 -2.18
C ASN A 443 1.62 -31.15 -2.55
N GLY A 444 2.34 -31.82 -3.46
CA GLY A 444 1.99 -33.16 -3.95
C GLY A 444 0.95 -33.18 -5.08
N VAL A 445 0.51 -32.01 -5.55
CA VAL A 445 -0.39 -31.85 -6.70
C VAL A 445 0.42 -31.52 -7.94
N THR A 446 0.35 -32.35 -8.98
CA THR A 446 1.12 -32.17 -10.21
C THR A 446 0.29 -31.49 -11.31
N ARG A 447 0.97 -30.76 -12.19
CA ARG A 447 0.38 -30.18 -13.41
C ARG A 447 -0.39 -31.21 -14.23
N GLU A 448 0.16 -32.42 -14.39
CA GLU A 448 -0.48 -33.51 -15.12
C GLU A 448 -1.80 -33.96 -14.46
N SER A 449 -1.79 -34.20 -13.14
CA SER A 449 -2.99 -34.64 -12.41
C SER A 449 -4.10 -33.58 -12.47
N THR A 450 -3.74 -32.30 -12.33
CA THR A 450 -4.67 -31.17 -12.44
C THR A 450 -5.22 -31.05 -13.86
N GLN A 451 -4.38 -31.18 -14.89
CA GLN A 451 -4.80 -31.14 -16.28
C GLN A 451 -5.79 -32.27 -16.62
N GLN A 452 -5.55 -33.50 -16.14
CA GLN A 452 -6.46 -34.64 -16.33
C GLN A 452 -7.83 -34.39 -15.69
N LEU A 453 -7.85 -33.84 -14.47
CA LEU A 453 -9.09 -33.47 -13.78
C LEU A 453 -9.82 -32.34 -14.52
N MET A 454 -9.10 -31.29 -14.93
CA MET A 454 -9.66 -30.18 -15.72
C MET A 454 -10.30 -30.65 -17.01
N THR A 455 -9.65 -31.55 -17.76
CA THR A 455 -10.21 -32.14 -18.99
C THR A 455 -11.51 -32.89 -18.70
N SER A 456 -11.56 -33.67 -17.63
CA SER A 456 -12.74 -34.45 -17.24
C SER A 456 -13.90 -33.55 -16.79
N ALA A 457 -13.58 -32.47 -16.07
CA ALA A 457 -14.52 -31.49 -15.55
C ALA A 457 -14.87 -30.36 -16.55
N LYS A 458 -14.25 -30.33 -17.74
CA LYS A 458 -14.36 -29.25 -18.74
C LYS A 458 -14.02 -27.87 -18.17
N ILE A 459 -12.89 -27.77 -17.47
CA ILE A 459 -12.35 -26.51 -16.96
C ILE A 459 -11.31 -25.99 -17.96
N PRO A 460 -11.53 -24.83 -18.63
CA PRO A 460 -10.62 -24.33 -19.66
C PRO A 460 -9.26 -23.87 -19.13
N GLY A 461 -9.24 -23.22 -17.97
CA GLY A 461 -8.03 -22.67 -17.39
C GLY A 461 -8.12 -22.44 -15.88
N VAL A 462 -6.98 -22.59 -15.21
CA VAL A 462 -6.82 -22.37 -13.77
C VAL A 462 -5.43 -21.83 -13.47
N THR A 463 -5.34 -20.95 -12.47
CA THR A 463 -4.10 -20.67 -11.76
C THR A 463 -4.23 -21.16 -10.32
N ILE A 464 -3.24 -21.90 -9.85
CA ILE A 464 -3.10 -22.33 -8.46
C ILE A 464 -1.87 -21.61 -7.90
N ALA A 465 -1.99 -21.02 -6.72
CA ALA A 465 -0.86 -20.46 -5.98
C ALA A 465 -0.78 -21.08 -4.60
N SER A 466 0.44 -21.30 -4.11
CA SER A 466 0.65 -21.72 -2.74
C SER A 466 1.75 -20.89 -2.09
N TYR A 467 1.52 -20.50 -0.84
CA TYR A 467 2.56 -20.01 0.05
C TYR A 467 3.02 -21.14 0.98
N GLY A 468 4.34 -21.33 1.07
CA GLY A 468 5.00 -22.26 1.97
C GLY A 468 6.52 -22.08 1.91
N ASN A 469 7.22 -22.39 3.01
CA ASN A 469 8.67 -22.13 3.15
C ASN A 469 9.06 -20.67 2.82
N GLU A 470 8.23 -19.72 3.27
CA GLU A 470 8.44 -18.27 3.10
C GLU A 470 8.37 -17.74 1.66
N ALA A 471 8.01 -18.56 0.67
CA ALA A 471 7.89 -18.16 -0.73
C ALA A 471 6.52 -18.47 -1.33
N ILE A 472 6.20 -17.83 -2.47
CA ILE A 472 4.99 -18.11 -3.27
C ILE A 472 5.38 -18.91 -4.51
N SER A 473 4.67 -20.00 -4.77
CA SER A 473 4.81 -20.78 -6.00
C SER A 473 3.47 -20.86 -6.75
N THR A 474 3.52 -20.80 -8.08
CA THR A 474 2.34 -20.82 -8.95
C THR A 474 2.35 -21.98 -9.93
N MET A 475 1.16 -22.41 -10.33
CA MET A 475 0.94 -23.38 -11.39
C MET A 475 -0.25 -22.92 -12.24
N SER A 476 0.04 -22.53 -13.47
CA SER A 476 -0.93 -21.98 -14.43
C SER A 476 -1.17 -22.94 -15.59
N ILE A 477 -2.43 -23.33 -15.81
CA ILE A 477 -2.79 -24.39 -16.75
C ILE A 477 -3.95 -23.92 -17.63
N GLY A 478 -3.85 -24.21 -18.93
CA GLY A 478 -4.94 -24.02 -19.89
C GLY A 478 -4.99 -22.62 -20.48
N THR A 479 -6.19 -22.16 -20.82
CA THR A 479 -6.41 -20.91 -21.55
C THR A 479 -7.54 -20.08 -20.96
N THR A 480 -7.48 -18.75 -21.15
CA THR A 480 -8.59 -17.86 -20.87
C THR A 480 -9.79 -18.19 -21.76
N GLN A 481 -11.00 -18.10 -21.19
CA GLN A 481 -12.23 -18.39 -21.92
C GLN A 481 -12.50 -17.23 -22.91
N SER A 482 -12.72 -17.55 -24.19
CA SER A 482 -13.02 -16.56 -25.24
C SER A 482 -14.50 -16.17 -25.23
N GLY A 483 -14.79 -14.87 -25.13
CA GLY A 483 -16.09 -14.30 -25.52
C GLY A 483 -16.21 -14.18 -27.05
N LYS A 484 -17.35 -13.72 -27.57
CA LYS A 484 -17.57 -13.54 -29.02
C LYS A 484 -16.55 -12.61 -29.71
N ASP A 485 -15.90 -11.74 -28.95
CA ASP A 485 -15.00 -10.69 -29.45
C ASP A 485 -13.59 -10.71 -28.80
N THR A 486 -13.21 -11.76 -28.04
CA THR A 486 -11.88 -11.85 -27.40
C THR A 486 -11.14 -13.13 -27.79
N THR A 487 -9.89 -12.99 -28.23
CA THR A 487 -8.99 -14.11 -28.52
C THR A 487 -8.59 -14.82 -27.23
N SER A 488 -8.76 -16.14 -27.20
CA SER A 488 -8.24 -16.99 -26.11
C SER A 488 -6.72 -16.83 -25.99
N SER A 489 -6.23 -16.71 -24.76
CA SER A 489 -4.81 -16.55 -24.45
C SER A 489 -4.39 -17.62 -23.43
N PRO A 490 -3.12 -18.04 -23.41
CA PRO A 490 -2.61 -18.93 -22.35
C PRO A 490 -2.85 -18.33 -20.96
N VAL A 491 -3.16 -19.16 -19.98
CA VAL A 491 -3.16 -18.77 -18.57
C VAL A 491 -1.72 -18.78 -18.06
N ASP A 492 -1.34 -17.75 -17.33
CA ASP A 492 -0.05 -17.56 -16.64
C ASP A 492 -0.26 -17.10 -15.18
N ALA A 493 0.83 -16.78 -14.48
CA ALA A 493 0.78 -16.40 -13.06
C ALA A 493 0.13 -15.02 -12.82
N GLU A 494 0.10 -14.16 -13.84
CA GLU A 494 -0.47 -12.80 -13.79
C GLU A 494 -1.89 -12.73 -14.34
N THR A 495 -2.41 -13.85 -14.84
CA THR A 495 -3.77 -13.94 -15.37
C THR A 495 -4.78 -13.60 -14.28
N VAL A 496 -5.57 -12.55 -14.53
CA VAL A 496 -6.60 -12.05 -13.62
C VAL A 496 -7.91 -12.82 -13.78
N PHE A 497 -8.47 -13.30 -12.68
CA PHE A 497 -9.74 -14.01 -12.62
C PHE A 497 -10.78 -13.22 -11.82
N GLY A 498 -12.06 -13.38 -12.15
CA GLY A 498 -13.13 -13.02 -11.22
C GLY A 498 -13.06 -13.91 -9.97
N ALA A 499 -13.02 -13.31 -8.79
CA ALA A 499 -12.88 -14.04 -7.52
C ALA A 499 -14.17 -14.13 -6.71
N ALA A 500 -15.24 -13.46 -7.16
CA ALA A 500 -16.58 -13.60 -6.59
C ALA A 500 -16.58 -13.37 -5.07
N SER A 501 -17.18 -14.27 -4.28
CA SER A 501 -17.29 -14.17 -2.83
C SER A 501 -15.95 -14.09 -2.06
N LEU A 502 -14.79 -14.38 -2.67
CA LEU A 502 -13.48 -14.05 -2.09
C LEU A 502 -13.27 -12.53 -1.88
N SER A 503 -14.14 -11.69 -2.45
CA SER A 503 -14.30 -10.27 -2.14
C SER A 503 -14.51 -9.97 -0.65
N LYS A 504 -15.22 -10.85 0.07
CA LYS A 504 -15.64 -10.61 1.45
C LYS A 504 -14.50 -10.69 2.46
N PRO A 505 -13.59 -11.69 2.41
CA PRO A 505 -12.37 -11.69 3.23
C PRO A 505 -11.55 -10.41 3.09
N ILE A 506 -11.32 -9.93 1.86
CA ILE A 506 -10.57 -8.68 1.62
C ILE A 506 -11.30 -7.49 2.24
N PHE A 507 -12.63 -7.41 2.07
CA PHE A 507 -13.42 -6.35 2.67
C PHE A 507 -13.41 -6.41 4.20
N ALA A 508 -13.47 -7.61 4.78
CA ALA A 508 -13.37 -7.80 6.23
C ALA A 508 -12.02 -7.33 6.76
N TYR A 509 -10.92 -7.73 6.12
CA TYR A 509 -9.58 -7.25 6.44
C TYR A 509 -9.50 -5.72 6.35
N LEU A 510 -10.02 -5.14 5.27
CA LEU A 510 -10.06 -3.69 5.09
C LEU A 510 -10.80 -3.00 6.24
N VAL A 511 -12.00 -3.47 6.61
CA VAL A 511 -12.79 -2.88 7.70
C VAL A 511 -12.02 -2.93 9.03
N LEU A 512 -11.41 -4.07 9.35
CA LEU A 512 -10.63 -4.23 10.58
C LEU A 512 -9.38 -3.35 10.58
N LYS A 513 -8.68 -3.27 9.45
CA LYS A 513 -7.51 -2.40 9.26
C LYS A 513 -7.88 -0.92 9.42
N LEU A 514 -8.97 -0.48 8.80
CA LEU A 514 -9.48 0.89 8.96
C LEU A 514 -9.78 1.21 10.44
N MET A 515 -10.43 0.30 11.17
CA MET A 515 -10.69 0.50 12.60
C MET A 515 -9.39 0.57 13.41
N ALA A 516 -8.43 -0.30 13.14
CA ALA A 516 -7.14 -0.33 13.82
C ALA A 516 -6.32 0.95 13.55
N SER A 517 -6.19 1.37 12.29
CA SER A 517 -5.45 2.58 11.91
C SER A 517 -6.12 3.85 12.44
N ASN A 518 -7.46 3.92 12.50
CA ASN A 518 -8.13 5.04 13.14
C ASN A 518 -7.92 5.07 14.66
N LYS A 519 -7.91 3.90 15.30
CA LYS A 519 -7.63 3.79 16.74
C LYS A 519 -6.19 4.21 17.07
N ALA A 520 -5.24 3.94 16.18
CA ALA A 520 -3.85 4.33 16.30
C ALA A 520 -3.55 5.77 15.80
N ASP A 521 -4.57 6.50 15.32
CA ASP A 521 -4.43 7.82 14.69
C ASP A 521 -3.58 7.85 13.40
N GLU A 522 -3.35 6.69 12.78
CA GLU A 522 -2.51 6.52 11.59
C GLU A 522 -3.27 6.68 10.26
N ALA A 523 -4.61 6.74 10.32
CA ALA A 523 -5.44 6.79 9.12
C ALA A 523 -5.42 8.18 8.44
N ILE A 524 -5.47 8.21 7.11
CA ILE A 524 -5.41 9.44 6.30
C ILE A 524 -6.81 9.83 5.79
N PRO A 525 -7.24 11.10 5.89
CA PRO A 525 -8.50 11.56 5.29
C PRO A 525 -8.59 11.23 3.79
N GLY A 526 -9.74 10.79 3.30
CA GLY A 526 -9.90 10.34 1.91
C GLY A 526 -9.32 8.95 1.57
N PHE A 527 -8.53 8.37 2.48
CA PHE A 527 -7.88 7.06 2.31
C PHE A 527 -8.09 6.13 3.50
N GLY A 528 -8.95 6.51 4.46
CA GLY A 528 -9.34 5.63 5.57
C GLY A 528 -9.72 6.32 6.87
N LYS A 529 -9.43 7.61 7.07
CA LYS A 529 -9.81 8.33 8.30
C LYS A 529 -11.33 8.42 8.44
N PHE A 530 -11.84 8.15 9.64
CA PHE A 530 -13.24 8.35 9.98
C PHE A 530 -13.50 9.83 10.28
N THR A 531 -13.93 10.59 9.29
CA THR A 531 -14.11 12.06 9.39
C THR A 531 -15.54 12.48 9.71
N LYS A 532 -16.53 11.63 9.41
CA LYS A 532 -17.97 11.94 9.60
C LYS A 532 -18.57 11.35 10.88
N PHE A 533 -17.78 10.66 11.70
CA PHE A 533 -18.28 9.94 12.88
C PHE A 533 -17.31 10.02 14.07
N ASN A 534 -17.49 11.05 14.91
CA ASN A 534 -16.56 11.39 15.99
C ASN A 534 -16.64 10.47 17.23
N SER A 535 -17.65 9.59 17.33
CA SER A 535 -17.84 8.70 18.48
C SER A 535 -17.03 7.39 18.42
N GLY A 536 -16.11 7.25 17.45
CA GLY A 536 -15.27 6.07 17.29
C GLY A 536 -16.03 4.88 16.71
N PHE A 537 -16.05 4.77 15.38
CA PHE A 537 -16.65 3.63 14.67
C PHE A 537 -15.87 2.34 14.99
N ASN A 538 -16.57 1.30 15.44
CA ASN A 538 -15.99 0.02 15.83
C ASN A 538 -16.94 -1.15 15.51
N LEU A 539 -16.50 -2.38 15.80
CA LEU A 539 -17.24 -3.60 15.50
C LEU A 539 -18.68 -3.66 16.06
N LYS A 540 -18.95 -2.94 17.16
CA LYS A 540 -20.24 -2.91 17.86
C LYS A 540 -21.07 -1.67 17.58
N THR A 541 -20.54 -0.70 16.82
CA THR A 541 -21.30 0.49 16.44
C THR A 541 -22.52 0.08 15.60
N PRO A 542 -23.75 0.43 16.03
CA PRO A 542 -24.93 0.17 15.21
C PRO A 542 -24.87 0.93 13.89
N LEU A 543 -25.06 0.25 12.77
CA LEU A 543 -24.82 0.82 11.44
C LEU A 543 -25.70 2.03 11.14
N TYR A 544 -26.95 2.05 11.62
CA TYR A 544 -27.85 3.18 11.41
C TYR A 544 -27.35 4.49 12.04
N GLN A 545 -26.54 4.42 13.11
CA GLN A 545 -26.01 5.59 13.81
C GLN A 545 -24.91 6.30 13.01
N VAL A 546 -24.31 5.64 12.02
CA VAL A 546 -23.29 6.25 11.16
C VAL A 546 -23.86 7.43 10.37
N TYR A 547 -25.15 7.38 10.04
CA TYR A 547 -25.82 8.41 9.26
C TYR A 547 -26.23 9.56 10.17
N ARG A 548 -25.46 10.65 10.12
CA ARG A 548 -25.65 11.87 10.92
C ARG A 548 -26.14 13.04 10.05
N ASP A 549 -26.94 13.92 10.65
CA ASP A 549 -27.33 15.20 10.06
C ASP A 549 -26.21 16.26 10.19
N GLY A 550 -26.45 17.47 9.68
CA GLY A 550 -25.49 18.57 9.75
C GLY A 550 -25.16 19.04 11.19
N ASN A 551 -25.95 18.64 12.18
CA ASN A 551 -25.71 18.95 13.60
C ASN A 551 -25.01 17.78 14.34
N GLY A 552 -24.69 16.69 13.64
CA GLY A 552 -24.08 15.49 14.22
C GLY A 552 -25.05 14.54 14.94
N ALA A 553 -26.36 14.80 14.87
CA ALA A 553 -27.38 13.89 15.41
C ALA A 553 -27.67 12.76 14.43
N THR A 554 -28.03 11.57 14.92
CA THR A 554 -28.45 10.47 14.02
C THR A 554 -29.68 10.88 13.23
N VAL A 555 -29.65 10.67 11.92
CA VAL A 555 -30.77 10.98 11.02
C VAL A 555 -32.03 10.22 11.49
N PRO A 556 -33.21 10.89 11.57
CA PRO A 556 -34.48 10.27 11.94
C PRO A 556 -34.79 9.01 11.14
N ASP A 557 -35.49 8.04 11.74
CA ASP A 557 -35.65 6.70 11.16
C ASP A 557 -36.30 6.66 9.78
N ASP A 558 -37.25 7.57 9.53
CA ASP A 558 -37.98 7.72 8.27
C ASP A 558 -37.15 8.39 7.17
N GLU A 559 -36.10 9.12 7.56
CA GLU A 559 -35.15 9.77 6.64
C GLU A 559 -33.84 8.99 6.48
N ASN A 560 -33.51 8.12 7.44
CA ASN A 560 -32.24 7.41 7.54
C ASN A 560 -32.02 6.48 6.32
N PRO A 561 -30.98 6.73 5.50
CA PRO A 561 -30.78 6.01 4.24
C PRO A 561 -30.47 4.53 4.47
N PHE A 562 -29.90 4.15 5.61
CA PHE A 562 -29.71 2.74 5.95
C PHE A 562 -31.03 2.05 6.32
N LEU A 563 -31.87 2.67 7.15
CA LEU A 563 -33.14 2.06 7.56
C LEU A 563 -34.16 1.97 6.41
N LYS A 564 -34.06 2.86 5.41
CA LYS A 564 -34.86 2.79 4.17
C LYS A 564 -34.59 1.54 3.32
N LYS A 565 -33.43 0.89 3.49
CA LYS A 565 -33.10 -0.37 2.80
C LYS A 565 -33.92 -1.56 3.30
N PHE A 566 -34.65 -1.42 4.41
CA PHE A 566 -35.39 -2.52 5.05
C PHE A 566 -36.89 -2.24 5.00
N VAL A 567 -37.69 -3.32 4.97
CA VAL A 567 -39.14 -3.18 5.10
C VAL A 567 -39.49 -2.52 6.45
N PRO A 568 -40.51 -1.66 6.53
CA PRO A 568 -40.80 -0.86 7.73
C PRO A 568 -40.92 -1.69 9.02
N GLU A 569 -41.51 -2.88 8.93
CA GLU A 569 -41.74 -3.79 10.05
C GLU A 569 -40.44 -4.33 10.68
N TYR A 570 -39.33 -4.38 9.93
CA TYR A 570 -38.05 -4.90 10.40
C TYR A 570 -37.02 -3.80 10.73
N ARG A 571 -37.41 -2.52 10.76
CA ARG A 571 -36.47 -1.42 11.07
C ARG A 571 -35.85 -1.54 12.46
N GLU A 572 -36.59 -2.02 13.46
CA GLU A 572 -36.06 -2.25 14.80
C GLU A 572 -35.02 -3.38 14.84
N TRP A 573 -35.12 -4.37 13.96
CA TRP A 573 -34.09 -5.39 13.80
C TRP A 573 -32.88 -4.84 13.05
N ALA A 574 -33.10 -4.06 12.00
CA ALA A 574 -32.03 -3.39 11.25
C ALA A 574 -31.17 -2.49 12.15
N LYS A 575 -31.77 -1.82 13.15
CA LYS A 575 -31.03 -1.02 14.15
C LYS A 575 -30.05 -1.82 15.00
N LYS A 576 -30.20 -3.14 15.12
CA LYS A 576 -29.26 -4.01 15.85
C LYS A 576 -27.99 -4.32 15.06
N LEU A 577 -28.03 -4.19 13.73
CA LEU A 577 -26.93 -4.58 12.86
C LEU A 577 -25.68 -3.74 13.14
N ASN A 578 -24.54 -4.42 13.24
CA ASN A 578 -23.22 -3.85 13.43
C ASN A 578 -22.19 -4.63 12.59
N ALA A 579 -20.97 -4.13 12.50
CA ALA A 579 -19.94 -4.73 11.65
C ALA A 579 -19.57 -6.16 12.09
N GLU A 580 -19.53 -6.48 13.39
CA GLU A 580 -19.27 -7.85 13.85
C GLU A 580 -20.31 -8.84 13.33
N MET A 581 -21.61 -8.51 13.44
CA MET A 581 -22.69 -9.36 12.94
C MET A 581 -22.64 -9.52 11.43
N VAL A 582 -22.29 -8.46 10.69
CA VAL A 582 -22.13 -8.50 9.23
C VAL A 582 -20.99 -9.40 8.82
N LEU A 583 -19.79 -9.17 9.37
CA LEU A 583 -18.59 -9.92 8.99
C LEU A 583 -18.66 -11.39 9.42
N SER A 584 -19.40 -11.72 10.48
CA SER A 584 -19.62 -13.11 10.92
C SER A 584 -20.90 -13.76 10.36
N HIS A 585 -21.57 -13.14 9.38
CA HIS A 585 -22.81 -13.65 8.77
C HIS A 585 -23.92 -14.01 9.76
N ARG A 586 -24.08 -13.18 10.80
CA ARG A 586 -25.15 -13.30 11.82
C ARG A 586 -26.21 -12.23 11.68
N THR A 587 -26.39 -11.69 10.47
CA THR A 587 -27.32 -10.59 10.23
C THR A 587 -28.78 -11.03 10.25
N GLY A 588 -29.06 -12.30 9.92
CA GLY A 588 -30.42 -12.77 9.67
C GLY A 588 -30.97 -12.40 8.29
N LEU A 589 -30.16 -11.77 7.42
CA LEU A 589 -30.58 -11.44 6.07
C LEU A 589 -30.48 -12.65 5.13
N HIS A 590 -31.17 -12.58 4.01
CA HIS A 590 -31.09 -13.58 2.94
C HIS A 590 -29.71 -13.59 2.27
N ILE A 591 -29.38 -14.69 1.58
CA ILE A 591 -28.11 -14.85 0.87
C ILE A 591 -27.96 -13.80 -0.26
N VAL A 592 -29.04 -13.64 -1.03
CA VAL A 592 -29.21 -12.67 -2.12
C VAL A 592 -30.63 -12.11 -1.99
N ALA A 593 -30.76 -10.79 -1.86
CA ALA A 593 -32.05 -10.12 -1.81
C ALA A 593 -31.99 -8.78 -2.55
N ARG A 594 -33.16 -8.31 -2.99
CA ARG A 594 -33.34 -6.94 -3.47
C ARG A 594 -33.93 -6.10 -2.35
N GLU A 595 -33.57 -4.81 -2.32
CA GLU A 595 -34.21 -3.86 -1.42
C GLU A 595 -35.70 -3.70 -1.77
N PRO A 596 -36.59 -3.52 -0.77
CA PRO A 596 -36.29 -3.49 0.66
C PRO A 596 -36.07 -4.88 1.26
N TYR A 597 -35.03 -5.01 2.11
CA TYR A 597 -34.62 -6.25 2.73
C TYR A 597 -35.56 -6.73 3.84
N SER A 598 -35.70 -8.05 3.94
CA SER A 598 -36.36 -8.79 5.02
C SER A 598 -35.39 -9.69 5.78
N PHE A 599 -35.80 -10.13 6.97
CA PHE A 599 -35.01 -11.03 7.81
C PHE A 599 -35.63 -12.42 7.86
N GLN A 600 -34.75 -13.41 8.01
CA GLN A 600 -35.05 -14.82 8.24
C GLN A 600 -35.14 -15.15 9.74
N PHE A 601 -34.34 -14.45 10.55
CA PHE A 601 -34.27 -14.60 12.01
C PHE A 601 -33.76 -13.31 12.67
N ASP A 602 -33.86 -13.22 14.00
CA ASP A 602 -33.41 -12.05 14.77
C ASP A 602 -31.87 -11.88 14.68
N PRO A 603 -31.35 -10.71 14.26
CA PRO A 603 -29.92 -10.46 14.17
C PRO A 603 -29.11 -10.91 15.40
N GLY A 604 -27.99 -11.59 15.14
CA GLY A 604 -27.03 -12.07 16.14
C GLY A 604 -27.33 -13.45 16.72
N THR A 605 -28.50 -14.04 16.44
CA THR A 605 -28.94 -15.30 17.07
C THR A 605 -28.43 -16.56 16.38
N HIS A 606 -28.32 -16.55 15.04
CA HIS A 606 -27.88 -17.69 14.23
C HIS A 606 -26.89 -17.24 13.15
N TYR A 607 -26.32 -18.23 12.46
CA TYR A 607 -25.52 -18.03 11.25
C TYR A 607 -26.37 -18.29 10.00
N ALA A 608 -26.28 -17.39 9.03
CA ALA A 608 -26.65 -17.63 7.64
C ALA A 608 -25.86 -16.70 6.72
N TYR A 609 -25.16 -17.30 5.76
CA TYR A 609 -24.34 -16.57 4.78
C TYR A 609 -25.17 -15.52 4.04
N SER A 610 -24.67 -14.28 3.97
CA SER A 610 -25.42 -13.13 3.45
C SER A 610 -24.55 -12.10 2.74
N GLY A 611 -24.90 -11.79 1.49
CA GLY A 611 -24.37 -10.67 0.71
C GLY A 611 -24.93 -9.30 1.13
N PRO A 612 -26.26 -9.12 1.27
CA PRO A 612 -26.87 -7.84 1.63
C PRO A 612 -26.31 -7.18 2.91
N GLY A 613 -25.91 -7.98 3.90
CA GLY A 613 -25.24 -7.47 5.10
C GLY A 613 -23.92 -6.77 4.79
N ILE A 614 -23.12 -7.34 3.88
CA ILE A 614 -21.85 -6.77 3.42
C ILE A 614 -22.09 -5.45 2.67
N ASP A 615 -23.12 -5.38 1.83
CA ASP A 615 -23.48 -4.15 1.11
C ASP A 615 -23.89 -3.02 2.07
N CYS A 616 -24.61 -3.36 3.14
CA CYS A 616 -24.95 -2.45 4.22
C CYS A 616 -23.69 -1.90 4.93
N LEU A 617 -22.73 -2.76 5.24
CA LEU A 617 -21.47 -2.34 5.87
C LEU A 617 -20.59 -1.53 4.91
N GLN A 618 -20.53 -1.88 3.62
CA GLN A 618 -19.85 -1.07 2.61
C GLN A 618 -20.42 0.36 2.57
N GLY A 619 -21.75 0.50 2.62
CA GLY A 619 -22.41 1.80 2.70
C GLY A 619 -22.01 2.59 3.95
N ALA A 620 -21.95 1.94 5.11
CA ALA A 620 -21.53 2.57 6.36
C ALA A 620 -20.06 3.01 6.31
N ILE A 621 -19.16 2.16 5.80
CA ILE A 621 -17.73 2.46 5.63
C ILE A 621 -17.54 3.67 4.71
N LYS A 622 -18.23 3.69 3.57
CA LYS A 622 -18.24 4.85 2.67
C LYS A 622 -18.69 6.13 3.38
N THR A 623 -19.73 6.04 4.21
CA THR A 623 -20.24 7.21 4.95
C THR A 623 -19.27 7.70 6.02
N VAL A 624 -18.63 6.83 6.80
CA VAL A 624 -17.69 7.28 7.86
C VAL A 624 -16.39 7.84 7.29
N THR A 625 -15.93 7.33 6.14
CA THR A 625 -14.65 7.72 5.51
C THR A 625 -14.79 8.85 4.48
N ASP A 626 -15.98 9.02 3.90
CA ASP A 626 -16.21 9.84 2.70
C ASP A 626 -15.39 9.34 1.49
N SER A 627 -15.23 8.03 1.35
CA SER A 627 -14.40 7.40 0.31
C SER A 627 -15.01 6.10 -0.22
N ASP A 628 -14.79 5.80 -1.50
CA ASP A 628 -15.29 4.57 -2.13
C ASP A 628 -14.43 3.34 -1.81
N LEU A 629 -15.00 2.15 -2.03
CA LEU A 629 -14.38 0.87 -1.71
C LEU A 629 -13.06 0.64 -2.45
N GLU A 630 -12.98 0.99 -3.73
CA GLU A 630 -11.76 0.76 -4.53
C GLU A 630 -10.62 1.65 -4.04
N THR A 631 -10.91 2.93 -3.75
CA THR A 631 -9.93 3.85 -3.16
C THR A 631 -9.42 3.33 -1.81
N LEU A 632 -10.33 2.89 -0.94
CA LEU A 632 -9.97 2.38 0.38
C LEU A 632 -9.17 1.07 0.29
N ALA A 633 -9.57 0.16 -0.58
CA ALA A 633 -8.89 -1.11 -0.77
C ALA A 633 -7.50 -0.92 -1.40
N TRP A 634 -7.36 -0.06 -2.40
CA TRP A 634 -6.05 0.31 -2.94
C TRP A 634 -5.14 0.90 -1.86
N ALA A 635 -5.62 1.87 -1.09
CA ALA A 635 -4.79 2.55 -0.09
C ALA A 635 -4.38 1.67 1.10
N ASN A 636 -5.17 0.65 1.44
CA ASN A 636 -4.96 -0.12 2.68
C ASN A 636 -4.63 -1.59 2.43
N VAL A 637 -4.85 -2.12 1.23
CA VAL A 637 -4.67 -3.54 0.91
C VAL A 637 -3.85 -3.73 -0.36
N PHE A 638 -4.28 -3.17 -1.50
CA PHE A 638 -3.72 -3.54 -2.81
C PHE A 638 -2.46 -2.76 -3.20
N GLY A 639 -2.34 -1.51 -2.75
CA GLY A 639 -1.26 -0.63 -3.16
C GLY A 639 0.12 -1.22 -2.86
N PRO A 640 1.16 -0.85 -3.63
CA PRO A 640 2.53 -1.34 -3.42
C PRO A 640 3.08 -1.04 -2.02
N HIS A 641 2.57 0.00 -1.36
CA HIS A 641 2.90 0.36 0.02
C HIS A 641 2.14 -0.43 1.09
N ALA A 642 1.14 -1.21 0.68
CA ALA A 642 0.33 -2.06 1.55
C ALA A 642 0.76 -3.54 1.40
N LEU A 643 -0.07 -4.41 0.83
CA LEU A 643 0.28 -5.82 0.58
C LEU A 643 0.83 -6.06 -0.83
N ASN A 644 0.98 -4.99 -1.63
CA ASN A 644 1.45 -5.03 -3.02
C ASN A 644 0.69 -6.09 -3.83
N MET A 645 -0.58 -5.87 -4.12
CA MET A 645 -1.43 -6.76 -4.92
C MET A 645 -1.77 -6.07 -6.25
N PRO A 646 -0.79 -5.90 -7.15
CA PRO A 646 -0.92 -5.03 -8.32
C PRO A 646 -1.98 -5.51 -9.32
N HIS A 647 -2.40 -6.78 -9.25
CA HIS A 647 -3.38 -7.38 -10.14
C HIS A 647 -4.77 -7.49 -9.50
N THR A 648 -4.99 -6.82 -8.37
CA THR A 648 -6.22 -6.91 -7.60
C THR A 648 -7.02 -5.61 -7.62
N THR A 649 -8.32 -5.72 -7.91
CA THR A 649 -9.25 -4.57 -7.97
C THR A 649 -10.69 -5.02 -7.72
N TYR A 650 -11.51 -4.17 -7.09
CA TYR A 650 -12.98 -4.30 -7.09
C TYR A 650 -13.62 -3.73 -8.36
N GLY A 651 -12.85 -3.06 -9.21
CA GLY A 651 -13.30 -2.45 -10.46
C GLY A 651 -14.05 -1.13 -10.26
N PRO A 652 -14.58 -0.54 -11.37
CA PRO A 652 -15.20 0.78 -11.36
C PRO A 652 -16.56 0.84 -10.66
N GLU A 653 -17.25 -0.29 -10.54
CA GLU A 653 -18.52 -0.44 -9.80
C GLU A 653 -18.30 -1.39 -8.62
N PRO A 654 -17.57 -0.96 -7.57
CA PRO A 654 -17.07 -1.88 -6.57
C PRO A 654 -18.20 -2.35 -5.63
N VAL A 655 -18.34 -3.67 -5.53
CA VAL A 655 -19.24 -4.39 -4.63
C VAL A 655 -18.42 -5.33 -3.74
N ALA A 656 -18.36 -5.02 -2.44
CA ALA A 656 -17.60 -5.75 -1.44
C ALA A 656 -18.02 -7.22 -1.32
N ALA A 657 -19.25 -7.56 -1.70
CA ALA A 657 -19.74 -8.92 -1.64
C ALA A 657 -19.16 -9.84 -2.72
N ASN A 658 -18.86 -9.35 -3.93
CA ASN A 658 -18.58 -10.24 -5.07
C ASN A 658 -17.81 -9.67 -6.29
N SER A 659 -17.45 -8.38 -6.35
CA SER A 659 -16.88 -7.78 -7.57
C SER A 659 -15.37 -7.96 -7.78
N LEU A 660 -14.66 -8.57 -6.81
CA LEU A 660 -13.21 -8.69 -6.83
C LEU A 660 -12.70 -9.42 -8.08
N LYS A 661 -11.66 -8.85 -8.69
CA LYS A 661 -10.78 -9.49 -9.65
C LYS A 661 -9.37 -9.53 -9.07
N THR A 662 -8.66 -10.63 -9.23
CA THR A 662 -7.35 -10.86 -8.61
C THR A 662 -6.59 -11.99 -9.32
N THR A 663 -5.34 -12.20 -8.96
CA THR A 663 -4.55 -13.40 -9.30
C THR A 663 -4.51 -14.34 -8.09
N ALA A 664 -4.20 -15.62 -8.32
CA ALA A 664 -4.06 -16.56 -7.22
C ALA A 664 -2.88 -16.17 -6.30
N SER A 665 -1.79 -15.62 -6.86
CA SER A 665 -0.60 -15.18 -6.12
C SER A 665 -0.87 -13.96 -5.23
N ASP A 666 -1.56 -12.93 -5.75
CA ASP A 666 -1.98 -11.77 -4.95
C ASP A 666 -2.84 -12.22 -3.76
N TYR A 667 -3.79 -13.11 -3.99
CA TYR A 667 -4.67 -13.59 -2.93
C TYR A 667 -3.95 -14.47 -1.90
N ALA A 668 -2.99 -15.28 -2.35
CA ALA A 668 -2.15 -16.08 -1.46
C ALA A 668 -1.29 -15.20 -0.55
N ARG A 669 -0.73 -14.11 -1.10
CA ARG A 669 -0.02 -13.07 -0.35
C ARG A 669 -0.95 -12.42 0.68
N PHE A 670 -2.14 -12.01 0.27
CA PHE A 670 -3.14 -11.40 1.16
C PHE A 670 -3.45 -12.24 2.39
N ILE A 671 -3.91 -13.49 2.20
CA ILE A 671 -4.39 -14.30 3.33
C ILE A 671 -3.25 -14.72 4.26
N THR A 672 -2.07 -15.00 3.70
CA THR A 672 -0.87 -15.30 4.48
C THR A 672 -0.48 -14.11 5.35
N SER A 673 -0.45 -12.91 4.77
CA SER A 673 -0.16 -11.68 5.52
C SER A 673 -1.20 -11.40 6.60
N TRP A 674 -2.49 -11.62 6.33
CA TRP A 674 -3.54 -11.38 7.32
C TRP A 674 -3.46 -12.35 8.51
N ILE A 675 -3.26 -13.65 8.28
CA ILE A 675 -3.11 -14.62 9.39
C ILE A 675 -1.90 -14.25 10.25
N ASN A 676 -0.83 -13.75 9.63
CA ASN A 676 0.40 -13.35 10.31
C ASN A 676 0.37 -11.90 10.85
N ASP A 677 -0.72 -11.15 10.72
CA ASP A 677 -0.83 -9.78 11.22
C ASP A 677 -1.28 -9.78 12.69
N ASP A 678 -0.37 -9.50 13.63
CA ASP A 678 -0.67 -9.52 15.07
C ASP A 678 -1.76 -8.52 15.50
N LYS A 679 -1.97 -7.45 14.74
CA LYS A 679 -3.02 -6.47 15.05
C LYS A 679 -4.39 -6.97 14.60
N LEU A 680 -4.45 -7.87 13.61
CA LEU A 680 -5.68 -8.25 12.91
C LEU A 680 -5.99 -9.76 12.93
N ASN A 681 -5.11 -10.60 13.51
CA ASN A 681 -5.32 -12.05 13.58
C ASN A 681 -6.48 -12.46 14.50
N ASP A 682 -6.99 -11.54 15.32
CA ASP A 682 -8.21 -11.73 16.13
C ASP A 682 -9.44 -12.07 15.26
N ALA A 683 -9.40 -11.76 13.96
CA ALA A 683 -10.41 -12.17 13.00
C ALA A 683 -10.57 -13.70 12.86
N PHE A 684 -9.52 -14.48 13.17
CA PHE A 684 -9.49 -15.94 13.06
C PHE A 684 -9.91 -16.65 14.36
N LYS A 685 -10.75 -15.99 15.17
CA LYS A 685 -11.36 -16.57 16.37
C LYS A 685 -12.85 -16.78 16.18
N LEU A 686 -13.39 -17.80 16.85
CA LEU A 686 -14.81 -18.12 16.80
C LEU A 686 -15.64 -16.98 17.41
N VAL A 687 -16.72 -16.59 16.71
CA VAL A 687 -17.56 -15.45 17.11
C VAL A 687 -18.83 -15.90 17.85
N LYS A 688 -18.99 -15.47 19.10
CA LYS A 688 -20.16 -15.82 19.95
C LYS A 688 -21.48 -15.29 19.38
N PRO A 689 -22.63 -16.00 19.54
CA PRO A 689 -22.81 -17.28 20.23
C PRO A 689 -22.67 -18.51 19.31
N VAL A 690 -22.41 -18.32 18.01
CA VAL A 690 -22.35 -19.41 17.04
C VAL A 690 -20.91 -19.89 16.92
N TYR A 691 -20.58 -20.94 17.65
CA TYR A 691 -19.23 -21.52 17.65
C TYR A 691 -19.06 -22.67 16.66
N SER A 692 -20.15 -23.24 16.16
CA SER A 692 -20.10 -24.30 15.15
C SER A 692 -21.28 -24.19 14.20
N MET A 693 -21.14 -24.78 13.01
CA MET A 693 -22.21 -24.88 12.01
C MET A 693 -23.23 -25.98 12.32
N LYS A 694 -23.17 -26.61 13.51
CA LYS A 694 -24.20 -27.55 13.98
C LYS A 694 -25.56 -26.88 14.19
N GLU A 695 -25.53 -25.61 14.58
CA GLU A 695 -26.71 -24.78 14.88
C GLU A 695 -26.95 -23.75 13.76
N ASP A 696 -26.53 -24.06 12.53
CA ASP A 696 -26.70 -23.16 11.39
C ASP A 696 -28.19 -23.02 10.99
N TYR A 697 -28.58 -21.84 10.52
CA TYR A 697 -29.97 -21.61 10.09
C TYR A 697 -30.22 -22.07 8.65
N PHE A 698 -29.15 -22.25 7.85
CA PHE A 698 -29.25 -22.47 6.42
C PHE A 698 -30.09 -23.70 6.01
N PRO A 699 -30.07 -24.86 6.71
CA PRO A 699 -30.93 -26.01 6.39
C PRO A 699 -32.44 -25.70 6.47
N GLN A 700 -32.82 -24.71 7.29
CA GLN A 700 -34.19 -24.24 7.47
C GLN A 700 -34.53 -23.04 6.57
N SER A 701 -33.52 -22.44 5.94
CA SER A 701 -33.68 -21.28 5.08
C SER A 701 -34.49 -21.61 3.83
N LYS A 702 -35.24 -20.61 3.34
CA LYS A 702 -35.89 -20.65 2.02
C LYS A 702 -34.90 -20.42 0.87
N ASP A 703 -33.68 -20.01 1.18
CA ASP A 703 -32.64 -19.69 0.19
C ASP A 703 -31.86 -20.94 -0.24
N LYS A 704 -32.06 -22.09 0.45
CA LYS A 704 -31.35 -23.33 0.12
C LYS A 704 -31.74 -23.81 -1.29
N LEU A 705 -30.75 -24.31 -2.02
CA LEU A 705 -30.93 -24.83 -3.38
C LEU A 705 -31.13 -26.35 -3.42
N VAL A 706 -30.86 -27.02 -2.30
CA VAL A 706 -30.95 -28.47 -2.14
C VAL A 706 -32.26 -28.87 -1.46
N ASP A 707 -32.76 -30.06 -1.78
CA ASP A 707 -33.97 -30.62 -1.17
C ASP A 707 -33.76 -30.83 0.34
N GLU A 708 -32.63 -31.43 0.70
CA GLU A 708 -32.21 -31.68 2.08
C GLU A 708 -30.70 -31.46 2.23
N VAL A 709 -30.30 -30.68 3.25
CA VAL A 709 -28.90 -30.52 3.63
C VAL A 709 -28.49 -31.70 4.52
N ARG A 710 -27.55 -32.51 4.06
CA ARG A 710 -27.05 -33.69 4.79
C ARG A 710 -25.55 -33.54 5.05
N VAL A 711 -25.20 -33.16 6.28
CA VAL A 711 -23.82 -33.07 6.76
C VAL A 711 -23.68 -33.93 8.02
N ILE A 712 -22.54 -34.62 8.15
CA ILE A 712 -22.27 -35.42 9.34
C ILE A 712 -21.99 -34.47 10.51
N ALA A 713 -22.58 -34.75 11.68
CA ALA A 713 -22.51 -33.86 12.84
C ALA A 713 -21.07 -33.51 13.26
N SER A 714 -20.14 -34.47 13.17
CA SER A 714 -18.72 -34.24 13.45
C SER A 714 -18.12 -33.17 12.52
N ASP A 715 -18.41 -33.19 11.21
CA ASP A 715 -17.91 -32.16 10.31
C ASP A 715 -18.46 -30.78 10.68
N SER A 716 -19.78 -30.66 10.91
CA SER A 716 -20.42 -29.40 11.30
C SER A 716 -19.95 -28.87 12.66
N GLU A 717 -19.52 -29.73 13.58
CA GLU A 717 -18.94 -29.35 14.88
C GLU A 717 -17.56 -28.69 14.73
N HIS A 718 -16.80 -29.07 13.70
CA HIS A 718 -15.47 -28.51 13.42
C HIS A 718 -15.47 -27.32 12.45
N VAL A 719 -16.63 -26.94 11.90
CA VAL A 719 -16.75 -25.79 11.00
C VAL A 719 -17.33 -24.61 11.75
N SER A 720 -16.69 -23.45 11.62
CA SER A 720 -17.11 -22.21 12.27
C SER A 720 -16.80 -20.99 11.40
N TRP A 721 -17.11 -19.79 11.91
CA TRP A 721 -16.80 -18.53 11.24
C TRP A 721 -16.12 -17.54 12.19
N GLY A 722 -15.12 -16.88 11.65
CA GLY A 722 -14.50 -15.69 12.21
C GLY A 722 -15.13 -14.41 11.65
N LEU A 723 -14.33 -13.35 11.54
CA LEU A 723 -14.74 -12.10 10.90
C LEU A 723 -14.40 -12.13 9.41
N GLY A 724 -15.37 -12.49 8.58
CA GLY A 724 -15.27 -12.56 7.12
C GLY A 724 -14.62 -13.82 6.58
N ILE A 725 -14.36 -14.81 7.44
CA ILE A 725 -13.57 -15.99 7.11
C ILE A 725 -14.19 -17.25 7.71
N GLY A 726 -14.22 -18.34 6.93
CA GLY A 726 -14.58 -19.67 7.43
C GLY A 726 -13.39 -20.28 8.19
N LEU A 727 -13.67 -21.02 9.25
CA LEU A 727 -12.67 -21.63 10.12
C LEU A 727 -12.92 -23.13 10.27
N VAL A 728 -11.83 -23.87 10.44
CA VAL A 728 -11.84 -25.29 10.84
C VAL A 728 -11.13 -25.45 12.17
N THR A 729 -11.74 -26.19 13.10
CA THR A 729 -11.18 -26.48 14.42
C THR A 729 -10.82 -27.95 14.60
N ASN A 730 -9.92 -28.25 15.54
CA ASN A 730 -9.67 -29.61 16.02
C ASN A 730 -10.65 -30.01 17.15
N ASP A 731 -10.50 -31.22 17.70
CA ASP A 731 -11.32 -31.75 18.81
C ASP A 731 -11.21 -30.92 20.11
N GLN A 732 -10.14 -30.15 20.25
CA GLN A 732 -9.90 -29.26 21.38
C GLN A 732 -10.58 -27.88 21.18
N GLY A 733 -11.17 -27.63 19.99
CA GLY A 733 -11.77 -26.35 19.63
C GLY A 733 -10.76 -25.29 19.19
N GLU A 734 -9.51 -25.67 18.94
CA GLU A 734 -8.45 -24.80 18.45
C GLU A 734 -8.55 -24.67 16.93
N VAL A 735 -8.29 -23.47 16.40
CA VAL A 735 -8.36 -23.20 14.96
C VAL A 735 -7.11 -23.77 14.29
N ILE A 736 -7.32 -24.69 13.34
CA ILE A 736 -6.26 -25.36 12.57
C ILE A 736 -6.30 -25.03 11.08
N GLY A 737 -7.35 -24.35 10.63
CA GLY A 737 -7.44 -23.90 9.25
C GLY A 737 -8.44 -22.79 9.02
N ALA A 738 -8.25 -22.08 7.91
CA ALA A 738 -9.14 -21.04 7.42
C ALA A 738 -9.45 -21.28 5.94
N TYR A 739 -10.66 -20.91 5.50
CA TYR A 739 -11.10 -21.13 4.13
C TYR A 739 -12.15 -20.11 3.69
N HIS A 740 -12.30 -19.97 2.38
CA HIS A 740 -13.44 -19.30 1.76
C HIS A 740 -13.59 -19.77 0.31
N THR A 741 -14.81 -19.73 -0.22
CA THR A 741 -15.13 -20.06 -1.61
C THR A 741 -15.73 -18.87 -2.35
N GLY A 742 -15.56 -18.86 -3.67
CA GLY A 742 -15.98 -17.80 -4.57
C GLY A 742 -16.73 -18.37 -5.76
N ASP A 743 -18.00 -17.99 -5.89
CA ASP A 743 -18.90 -18.41 -6.95
C ASP A 743 -19.59 -17.20 -7.62
N MET A 744 -19.24 -16.90 -8.88
CA MET A 744 -19.98 -15.89 -9.65
C MET A 744 -19.77 -16.08 -11.15
N ASN A 745 -20.87 -16.07 -11.91
CA ASN A 745 -20.86 -16.28 -13.35
C ASN A 745 -19.96 -17.48 -13.71
N GLU A 746 -19.17 -17.38 -14.77
CA GLU A 746 -18.25 -18.40 -15.25
C GLU A 746 -17.06 -18.69 -14.31
N TRP A 747 -16.85 -17.91 -13.25
CA TRP A 747 -15.66 -18.01 -12.41
C TRP A 747 -15.90 -18.81 -11.12
N ARG A 748 -14.90 -19.60 -10.73
CA ARG A 748 -14.85 -20.28 -9.43
C ARG A 748 -13.49 -20.09 -8.81
N ALA A 749 -13.46 -19.72 -7.55
CA ALA A 749 -12.24 -19.58 -6.78
C ALA A 749 -12.41 -20.14 -5.38
N GLY A 750 -11.29 -20.40 -4.72
CA GLY A 750 -11.29 -20.84 -3.33
C GLY A 750 -9.89 -20.76 -2.76
N PHE A 751 -9.81 -20.61 -1.46
CA PHE A 751 -8.55 -20.76 -0.75
C PHE A 751 -8.70 -21.65 0.48
N GLY A 752 -7.56 -22.16 0.90
CA GLY A 752 -7.40 -22.90 2.11
C GLY A 752 -6.06 -22.62 2.78
N ALA A 753 -6.07 -22.29 4.06
CA ALA A 753 -4.87 -22.05 4.85
C ALA A 753 -4.81 -23.02 6.04
N GLN A 754 -3.60 -23.47 6.35
CA GLN A 754 -3.27 -24.22 7.56
C GLN A 754 -2.74 -23.25 8.61
N ILE A 755 -3.24 -23.35 9.83
CA ILE A 755 -2.88 -22.49 10.95
C ILE A 755 -2.31 -23.36 12.05
N ASP A 756 -1.15 -22.95 12.58
CA ASP A 756 -0.60 -23.53 13.80
C ASP A 756 -1.44 -23.06 15.00
N PRO A 757 -2.09 -23.96 15.75
CA PRO A 757 -2.98 -23.58 16.85
C PRO A 757 -2.23 -22.94 18.03
N GLU A 758 -0.94 -23.24 18.23
CA GLU A 758 -0.14 -22.69 19.32
C GLU A 758 0.34 -21.27 18.97
N THR A 759 0.97 -21.12 17.80
CA THR A 759 1.56 -19.84 17.37
C THR A 759 0.57 -18.91 16.70
N ARG A 760 -0.57 -19.43 16.24
CA ARG A 760 -1.58 -18.76 15.40
C ARG A 760 -1.03 -18.21 14.09
N ARG A 761 0.07 -18.79 13.60
CA ARG A 761 0.73 -18.38 12.35
C ARG A 761 0.28 -19.27 11.20
N CYS A 762 0.38 -18.71 9.99
CA CYS A 762 0.11 -19.43 8.77
C CYS A 762 1.25 -20.44 8.52
N ILE A 763 0.89 -21.72 8.40
CA ILE A 763 1.83 -22.79 8.00
C ILE A 763 1.94 -22.82 6.47
N SER A 764 0.79 -22.77 5.80
CA SER A 764 0.70 -22.80 4.34
C SER A 764 -0.62 -22.25 3.87
N THR A 765 -0.64 -21.63 2.70
CA THR A 765 -1.87 -21.23 2.01
C THR A 765 -1.89 -21.86 0.63
N THR A 766 -3.06 -22.29 0.15
CA THR A 766 -3.30 -22.61 -1.25
C THR A 766 -4.54 -21.89 -1.76
N VAL A 767 -4.43 -21.28 -2.95
CA VAL A 767 -5.50 -20.57 -3.65
C VAL A 767 -5.64 -21.18 -5.04
N TYR A 768 -6.87 -21.34 -5.53
CA TYR A 768 -7.13 -21.61 -6.94
C TYR A 768 -8.12 -20.59 -7.51
N CYS A 769 -7.90 -20.20 -8.76
CA CYS A 769 -8.78 -19.35 -9.54
C CYS A 769 -9.03 -20.01 -10.90
N ALA A 770 -10.28 -20.35 -11.21
CA ALA A 770 -10.67 -21.07 -12.41
C ALA A 770 -11.73 -20.29 -13.21
N ASN A 771 -11.62 -20.34 -14.53
CA ASN A 771 -12.54 -19.71 -15.47
C ASN A 771 -13.66 -20.66 -15.94
N SER A 772 -14.18 -21.46 -15.02
CA SER A 772 -15.28 -22.39 -15.28
C SER A 772 -16.24 -22.51 -14.11
N HIS A 773 -17.54 -22.63 -14.41
CA HIS A 773 -18.58 -23.01 -13.45
C HIS A 773 -18.26 -24.31 -12.71
N ASN A 774 -17.52 -25.23 -13.33
CA ASN A 774 -17.14 -26.51 -12.75
C ASN A 774 -15.88 -26.44 -11.87
N GLY A 775 -15.30 -25.24 -11.69
CA GLY A 775 -14.01 -25.06 -11.02
C GLY A 775 -13.96 -25.52 -9.56
N HIS A 776 -15.09 -25.65 -8.86
CA HIS A 776 -15.11 -26.21 -7.50
C HIS A 776 -14.71 -27.70 -7.43
N ILE A 777 -14.73 -28.44 -8.54
CA ILE A 777 -14.21 -29.82 -8.58
C ILE A 777 -12.70 -29.86 -8.24
N LEU A 778 -11.99 -28.75 -8.41
CA LEU A 778 -10.57 -28.66 -8.07
C LEU A 778 -10.35 -28.55 -6.55
N ALA A 779 -11.35 -28.17 -5.75
CA ALA A 779 -11.15 -27.79 -4.36
C ALA A 779 -10.53 -28.92 -3.52
N GLU A 780 -11.04 -30.16 -3.62
CA GLU A 780 -10.46 -31.30 -2.89
C GLU A 780 -9.07 -31.72 -3.39
N HIS A 781 -8.83 -31.49 -4.68
CA HIS A 781 -7.57 -31.86 -5.33
C HIS A 781 -6.45 -30.93 -4.89
N VAL A 782 -6.74 -29.63 -4.70
CA VAL A 782 -5.72 -28.59 -4.47
C VAL A 782 -5.65 -28.10 -3.03
N LEU A 783 -6.75 -28.09 -2.28
CA LEU A 783 -6.77 -27.49 -0.94
C LEU A 783 -6.22 -28.45 0.14
N PRO A 784 -5.65 -27.91 1.23
CA PRO A 784 -5.13 -28.73 2.31
C PRO A 784 -6.16 -29.68 2.93
N LYS A 785 -5.72 -30.90 3.25
CA LYS A 785 -6.58 -31.94 3.85
C LYS A 785 -7.17 -31.55 5.20
N THR A 786 -6.53 -30.63 5.93
CA THR A 786 -7.06 -30.06 7.18
C THR A 786 -8.42 -29.40 6.99
N LEU A 787 -8.80 -29.03 5.76
CA LEU A 787 -10.07 -28.41 5.44
C LEU A 787 -11.17 -29.40 5.08
N ALA A 788 -10.93 -30.71 5.24
CA ALA A 788 -11.94 -31.73 4.95
C ALA A 788 -13.31 -31.45 5.63
N PRO A 789 -13.39 -31.05 6.92
CA PRO A 789 -14.68 -30.70 7.54
C PRO A 789 -15.42 -29.57 6.82
N ALA A 790 -14.69 -28.52 6.43
CA ALA A 790 -15.24 -27.39 5.69
C ALA A 790 -15.78 -27.78 4.31
N LEU A 791 -15.06 -28.63 3.57
CA LEU A 791 -15.50 -29.11 2.27
C LEU A 791 -16.70 -30.07 2.41
N ASN A 792 -16.67 -30.96 3.41
CA ASN A 792 -17.77 -31.87 3.76
C ASN A 792 -19.05 -31.11 4.12
N TYR A 793 -18.92 -29.94 4.74
CA TYR A 793 -20.04 -29.05 4.98
C TYR A 793 -20.46 -28.30 3.72
N PHE A 794 -19.53 -27.67 3.00
CA PHE A 794 -19.81 -26.76 1.89
C PHE A 794 -20.57 -27.41 0.72
N PHE A 795 -20.05 -28.50 0.17
CA PHE A 795 -20.61 -29.12 -1.05
C PHE A 795 -22.09 -29.54 -0.90
N PRO A 796 -22.48 -30.36 0.09
CA PRO A 796 -23.88 -30.76 0.26
C PRO A 796 -24.79 -29.62 0.73
N THR A 797 -24.25 -28.61 1.42
CA THR A 797 -25.04 -27.47 1.90
C THR A 797 -25.46 -26.56 0.76
N TYR A 798 -24.54 -26.20 -0.12
CA TYR A 798 -24.79 -25.26 -1.22
C TYR A 798 -25.14 -25.95 -2.55
N GLY A 799 -25.07 -27.28 -2.61
CA GLY A 799 -25.51 -28.06 -3.77
C GLY A 799 -24.48 -28.20 -4.89
N PHE A 800 -23.22 -27.81 -4.66
CA PHE A 800 -22.15 -27.93 -5.66
C PHE A 800 -21.70 -29.38 -5.85
N ALA A 801 -21.28 -29.71 -7.07
CA ALA A 801 -20.67 -31.01 -7.35
C ALA A 801 -19.24 -31.05 -6.81
N ARG A 802 -18.95 -32.08 -6.02
CA ARG A 802 -17.62 -32.36 -5.45
C ARG A 802 -16.73 -33.10 -6.44
N THR A 803 -17.33 -33.94 -7.28
CA THR A 803 -16.62 -34.79 -8.25
C THR A 803 -17.21 -34.65 -9.65
N VAL A 804 -16.48 -35.11 -10.67
CA VAL A 804 -16.96 -35.13 -12.06
C VAL A 804 -18.22 -36.00 -12.20
N ASP A 805 -18.30 -37.11 -11.46
CA ASP A 805 -19.46 -38.01 -11.48
C ASP A 805 -20.72 -37.37 -10.89
N GLU A 806 -20.54 -36.46 -9.93
CA GLU A 806 -21.63 -35.70 -9.33
C GLU A 806 -22.22 -34.64 -10.25
N LEU A 807 -21.48 -34.15 -11.26
CA LEU A 807 -22.06 -33.29 -12.30
C LEU A 807 -23.11 -34.02 -13.14
N ASP A 808 -23.02 -35.36 -13.23
CA ASP A 808 -23.89 -36.23 -14.03
C ASP A 808 -24.07 -35.74 -15.49
N GLY A 809 -22.99 -35.21 -16.05
CA GLY A 809 -22.92 -34.68 -17.42
C GLY A 809 -23.72 -33.39 -17.65
N THR A 810 -24.27 -32.77 -16.60
CA THR A 810 -24.92 -31.45 -16.67
C THR A 810 -23.88 -30.33 -16.76
N ASP A 811 -24.31 -29.16 -17.23
CA ASP A 811 -23.52 -27.93 -17.28
C ASP A 811 -24.27 -26.80 -16.53
N PHE A 812 -24.86 -27.15 -15.40
CA PHE A 812 -25.71 -26.25 -14.61
C PHE A 812 -24.92 -25.67 -13.44
N HIS A 813 -24.10 -24.65 -13.75
CA HIS A 813 -23.35 -23.85 -12.77
C HIS A 813 -22.42 -24.65 -11.81
N GLY A 814 -21.99 -25.85 -12.22
CA GLY A 814 -21.16 -26.74 -11.40
C GLY A 814 -21.91 -27.41 -10.23
N MET A 815 -23.25 -27.49 -10.31
CA MET A 815 -24.10 -28.07 -9.28
C MET A 815 -24.26 -29.58 -9.41
N ASN A 816 -24.56 -30.25 -8.30
CA ASN A 816 -24.92 -31.68 -8.26
C ASN A 816 -26.44 -31.82 -8.44
N PRO A 817 -26.94 -32.19 -9.64
CA PRO A 817 -28.38 -32.25 -9.92
C PRO A 817 -29.13 -33.26 -9.05
N LYS A 818 -28.46 -34.23 -8.42
CA LYS A 818 -29.12 -35.30 -7.66
C LYS A 818 -29.64 -34.85 -6.30
N ILE A 819 -29.13 -33.75 -5.76
CA ILE A 819 -29.48 -33.22 -4.43
C ILE A 819 -30.23 -31.89 -4.48
N LEU A 820 -30.32 -31.27 -5.67
CA LEU A 820 -31.08 -30.04 -5.86
C LEU A 820 -32.58 -30.23 -5.59
N MET A 821 -33.25 -29.14 -5.24
CA MET A 821 -34.72 -29.12 -5.22
C MET A 821 -35.31 -29.56 -6.56
N PRO A 822 -36.49 -30.20 -6.59
CA PRO A 822 -37.07 -30.77 -7.81
C PRO A 822 -37.10 -29.81 -9.02
N GLU A 823 -37.45 -28.54 -8.79
CA GLU A 823 -37.51 -27.52 -9.84
C GLU A 823 -36.14 -27.16 -10.44
N LEU A 824 -35.09 -27.16 -9.60
CA LEU A 824 -33.72 -26.89 -10.04
C LEU A 824 -33.08 -28.12 -10.66
N GLN A 825 -33.40 -29.31 -10.15
CA GLN A 825 -32.99 -30.58 -10.71
C GLN A 825 -33.47 -30.73 -12.16
N GLU A 826 -34.73 -30.40 -12.44
CA GLU A 826 -35.26 -30.45 -13.82
C GLU A 826 -34.48 -29.52 -14.75
N LYS A 827 -34.25 -28.27 -14.33
CA LYS A 827 -33.43 -27.29 -15.08
C LYS A 827 -32.01 -27.78 -15.31
N ALA A 828 -31.40 -28.40 -14.30
CA ALA A 828 -30.05 -28.94 -14.43
C ALA A 828 -29.98 -30.02 -15.51
N TYR A 829 -30.93 -30.97 -15.53
CA TYR A 829 -30.95 -32.02 -16.56
C TYR A 829 -31.33 -31.52 -17.96
N GLN A 830 -32.01 -30.38 -18.10
CA GLN A 830 -32.21 -29.73 -19.40
C GLN A 830 -30.88 -29.30 -20.02
N THR A 831 -29.87 -28.91 -19.23
CA THR A 831 -28.55 -28.59 -19.77
C THR A 831 -27.84 -29.82 -20.37
N ARG A 832 -28.08 -31.01 -19.80
CA ARG A 832 -27.53 -32.29 -20.29
C ARG A 832 -28.09 -32.65 -21.68
N SER A 833 -29.39 -32.46 -21.90
CA SER A 833 -30.01 -32.75 -23.20
C SER A 833 -29.56 -31.78 -24.29
N VAL A 834 -29.35 -30.50 -23.96
CA VAL A 834 -28.77 -29.50 -24.87
C VAL A 834 -27.34 -29.89 -25.27
N VAL A 835 -26.50 -30.28 -24.31
CA VAL A 835 -25.13 -30.75 -24.59
C VAL A 835 -25.13 -32.01 -25.45
N GLN A 836 -26.04 -32.95 -25.20
CA GLN A 836 -26.17 -34.17 -25.99
C GLN A 836 -26.63 -33.87 -27.43
N HIS A 837 -27.61 -32.97 -27.61
CA HIS A 837 -28.08 -32.54 -28.91
C HIS A 837 -26.99 -31.83 -29.73
N PHE A 838 -26.20 -30.95 -29.10
CA PHE A 838 -25.05 -30.32 -29.74
C PHE A 838 -23.95 -31.33 -30.11
N LYS A 839 -23.66 -32.32 -29.25
CA LYS A 839 -22.72 -33.39 -29.57
C LYS A 839 -23.18 -34.24 -30.75
N GLU A 840 -24.46 -34.57 -30.82
CA GLU A 840 -25.05 -35.31 -31.95
C GLU A 840 -25.00 -34.49 -33.25
N GLN A 841 -25.26 -33.18 -33.19
CA GLN A 841 -25.11 -32.29 -34.35
C GLN A 841 -23.64 -32.15 -34.80
N LEU A 842 -22.68 -32.05 -33.87
CA LEU A 842 -21.25 -31.98 -34.20
C LEU A 842 -20.71 -33.32 -34.74
N GLN A 843 -21.20 -34.45 -34.25
CA GLN A 843 -20.88 -35.76 -34.82
C GLN A 843 -21.49 -35.94 -36.21
N LYS A 844 -22.72 -35.44 -36.44
CA LYS A 844 -23.33 -35.39 -37.78
C LYS A 844 -22.55 -34.50 -38.75
N ALA A 845 -22.14 -33.31 -38.30
CA ALA A 845 -21.33 -32.40 -39.11
C ALA A 845 -19.96 -33.02 -39.47
N ARG A 846 -19.32 -33.73 -38.53
CA ARG A 846 -18.07 -34.48 -38.79
C ARG A 846 -18.26 -35.72 -39.68
N SER A 847 -19.41 -36.38 -39.66
CA SER A 847 -19.72 -37.45 -40.60
C SER A 847 -20.04 -36.91 -42.00
N ASP A 848 -20.70 -35.75 -42.07
CA ASP A 848 -21.07 -35.11 -43.33
C ASP A 848 -19.85 -34.44 -44.00
N GLU A 849 -18.84 -33.99 -43.24
CA GLU A 849 -17.55 -33.50 -43.78
C GLU A 849 -16.69 -34.59 -44.45
N THR A 850 -16.97 -35.88 -44.22
CA THR A 850 -16.33 -36.97 -45.00
C THR A 850 -17.02 -37.24 -46.35
N HIS A 851 -18.11 -36.52 -46.65
CA HIS A 851 -18.89 -36.66 -47.87
C HIS A 851 -19.42 -35.31 -48.40
N ASP A 852 -18.59 -34.29 -48.57
CA ASP A 852 -18.73 -33.43 -49.75
C ASP A 852 -17.54 -32.49 -49.95
N THR A 853 -16.89 -32.64 -51.10
CA THR A 853 -16.03 -31.62 -51.69
C THR A 853 -16.89 -30.60 -52.41
N THR A 854 -16.53 -29.32 -52.28
CA THR A 854 -16.95 -28.14 -53.08
C THR A 854 -18.25 -27.42 -52.71
N SER A 855 -18.15 -26.22 -52.15
CA SER A 855 -18.47 -24.93 -52.83
C SER A 855 -18.70 -23.79 -51.83
N GLU A 856 -18.48 -22.58 -52.31
CA GLU A 856 -18.52 -21.30 -51.60
C GLU A 856 -19.93 -20.83 -51.20
N LEU A 857 -19.94 -19.87 -50.26
CA LEU A 857 -20.87 -18.74 -50.06
C LEU A 857 -21.95 -18.79 -48.95
N SER A 858 -21.69 -17.90 -48.00
CA SER A 858 -22.55 -16.82 -47.49
C SER A 858 -23.41 -17.08 -46.26
N ALA A 859 -23.15 -16.24 -45.26
CA ALA A 859 -23.84 -16.12 -44.00
C ALA A 859 -25.20 -15.44 -44.16
N SER A 860 -26.26 -16.04 -43.61
CA SER A 860 -27.29 -15.33 -42.85
C SER A 860 -28.18 -16.33 -42.11
N SER A 861 -28.69 -15.92 -40.95
CA SER A 861 -29.75 -16.52 -40.14
C SER A 861 -29.38 -17.62 -39.12
N VAL A 862 -28.98 -17.21 -37.90
CA VAL A 862 -29.42 -17.86 -36.65
C VAL A 862 -29.58 -16.78 -35.57
N LYS A 863 -30.80 -16.26 -35.44
CA LYS A 863 -31.28 -15.45 -34.32
C LYS A 863 -32.51 -16.20 -33.82
N GLU A 864 -32.38 -16.88 -32.68
CA GLU A 864 -33.43 -17.30 -31.73
C GLU A 864 -33.01 -18.58 -31.01
N ALA A 865 -32.73 -18.44 -29.71
CA ALA A 865 -32.82 -19.44 -28.62
C ALA A 865 -31.74 -19.18 -27.55
N ARG A 866 -31.95 -18.17 -26.70
CA ARG A 866 -31.35 -18.07 -25.36
C ARG A 866 -32.33 -17.36 -24.43
N LEU A 867 -33.09 -18.16 -23.69
CA LEU A 867 -33.68 -17.83 -22.40
C LEU A 867 -33.14 -18.86 -21.40
#